data_AF-A0A1G5I6J1-F1
#
_entry.id   AF-A0A1G5I6J1-F1
#
_cell.length_a   1.000
_cell.length_b   1.000
_cell.length_c   1.000
_cell.angle_alpha   90.00
_cell.angle_beta   90.00
_cell.angle_gamma   90.00
#
_symmetry.space_group_name_H-M   'P 1'
#
loop_
_entity.id
_entity.type
_entity.pdbx_description
1 polymer ?
#
loop_
_entity_poly.entity_id
_entity_poly.type
_entity_poly.pdbx_seq_one_letter_code
_entity_poly.pdbx_strand_id
1 'polypeptide(L)'
;MFVLGDDMRKYGSLKEEFPEIAKQWHPTKNGNVTPDMVASRIGKKAWWLGPCGHEWEAAISSRTKGIGCPFCRNLYALEGFNDLTTTHPELAKEWNYEKNGSLRPTNVTFGSRKKVWWKCEKGHEWEDAVKDRAKGKKCPYCTNQKVLPGFNDLLTVNPEAASEWNYEKNGTLTPDKVKYSANIKVWWKCAKGHEWEAFVFNKSKGHGCPYCSNFSALAGYNDLATLNPQLAEEWDHEKNVGIKPTDVTIGSKKKVWWKCTNGHEWEATVKSRVSGNNCPFCAGQAVLTGFNDLATTNPALAEEWNYKKNGKLRPTDVTAGTQMKVWWICANGHEWQATTNSRNRGNTCPYCSNNYVLAGYNDLATTHPDIAKEWDYEKNKEKPDEVLAGSNIKKYWFICPKGHSYSTTLLNRKKGTDCPICAMERHTSFPEKVICFYMKKYLDDIVENYHDSTIGRKEIDVFCPEHKFGVEYDGRAWHKNVQRDIAKDNDCLSAGITLFRVREIGCHEYKSTSIKKYIKPYDMQELKDAILSIFSFLNSKYQLNIDAIIDIDQDRAEILEQITLSEKGNSVAVRCPQIKEFWDYKKNGKITPEQISHSSMKKAFFKCKSGHTWEEVVSNFAARPWCPYCSGRKTWSGYNDLFTTNPELIPFWSKTNTIDPKTIKAGCNSKALWCCPNCGGEYEMVVAHKVKTPGCPYCSGHRVLKGYNDMATFRPDLVEEWDYEKNYPLMPDEVTKGSNKKVWWKCRICNNEWQAVIHSRAVLNRGCPICRRANS
;
A
#
# COMPACT_ATOMS: atom_id res chain seq x y z
N MET A 1 43.44 -91.62 -72.91
CA MET A 1 42.85 -92.22 -74.13
C MET A 1 41.48 -91.58 -74.36
N PHE A 2 41.43 -90.58 -75.25
CA PHE A 2 40.24 -89.78 -75.57
C PHE A 2 39.71 -90.23 -76.93
N VAL A 3 39.05 -91.38 -76.98
CA VAL A 3 38.18 -91.78 -78.10
C VAL A 3 37.01 -92.53 -77.47
N LEU A 4 35.88 -91.84 -77.31
CA LEU A 4 34.62 -92.43 -76.85
C LEU A 4 33.58 -92.17 -77.93
N GLY A 5 33.51 -93.09 -78.89
CA GLY A 5 32.59 -92.99 -80.03
C GLY A 5 31.11 -92.95 -79.62
N ASP A 6 30.75 -93.49 -78.46
CA ASP A 6 29.34 -93.54 -78.01
C ASP A 6 28.90 -92.26 -77.30
N ASP A 7 29.73 -91.68 -76.44
CA ASP A 7 29.42 -90.40 -75.78
C ASP A 7 29.43 -89.22 -76.76
N MET A 8 30.33 -89.23 -77.74
CA MET A 8 30.36 -88.22 -78.81
C MET A 8 29.11 -88.30 -79.70
N ARG A 9 28.63 -89.53 -80.02
CA ARG A 9 27.38 -89.73 -80.77
C ARG A 9 26.15 -89.28 -80.00
N LYS A 10 26.15 -89.41 -78.66
CA LYS A 10 24.99 -89.09 -77.83
C LYS A 10 24.87 -87.61 -77.49
N TYR A 11 25.99 -86.90 -77.31
CA TYR A 11 25.97 -85.54 -76.75
C TYR A 11 26.63 -84.48 -77.63
N GLY A 12 27.19 -84.83 -78.79
CA GLY A 12 27.95 -83.89 -79.63
C GLY A 12 29.26 -83.44 -79.00
N SER A 13 30.11 -82.78 -79.78
CA SER A 13 31.37 -82.21 -79.27
C SER A 13 31.10 -80.99 -78.38
N LEU A 14 32.00 -80.70 -77.44
CA LEU A 14 31.88 -79.52 -76.58
C LEU A 14 31.92 -78.21 -77.39
N LYS A 15 32.70 -78.16 -78.47
CA LYS A 15 32.84 -76.95 -79.31
C LYS A 15 31.57 -76.63 -80.08
N GLU A 16 30.90 -77.64 -80.62
CA GLU A 16 29.68 -77.45 -81.41
C GLU A 16 28.49 -77.10 -80.52
N GLU A 17 28.29 -77.84 -79.43
CA GLU A 17 27.09 -77.70 -78.59
C GLU A 17 27.18 -76.50 -77.63
N PHE A 18 28.39 -76.18 -77.15
CA PHE A 18 28.62 -75.09 -76.20
C PHE A 18 29.85 -74.24 -76.59
N PRO A 19 29.81 -73.51 -77.72
CA PRO A 19 30.96 -72.78 -78.26
C PRO A 19 31.53 -71.76 -77.26
N GLU A 20 30.68 -71.07 -76.49
CA GLU A 20 31.13 -70.10 -75.49
C GLU A 20 31.80 -70.73 -74.27
N ILE A 21 31.48 -71.98 -73.96
CA ILE A 21 32.17 -72.75 -72.90
C ILE A 21 33.47 -73.31 -73.45
N ALA A 22 33.49 -73.78 -74.70
CA ALA A 22 34.69 -74.25 -75.37
C ALA A 22 35.77 -73.16 -75.49
N LYS A 23 35.40 -71.88 -75.67
CA LYS A 23 36.34 -70.74 -75.61
C LYS A 23 37.08 -70.62 -74.27
N GLN A 24 36.51 -71.16 -73.20
CA GLN A 24 37.09 -71.13 -71.86
C GLN A 24 37.96 -72.36 -71.59
N TRP A 25 38.18 -73.22 -72.58
CA TRP A 25 39.14 -74.32 -72.49
C TRP A 25 40.54 -73.75 -72.29
N HIS A 26 41.27 -74.27 -71.30
CA HIS A 26 42.59 -73.73 -71.02
C HIS A 26 43.55 -74.00 -72.20
N PRO A 27 44.30 -72.99 -72.69
CA PRO A 27 45.10 -73.11 -73.92
C PRO A 27 46.26 -74.12 -73.81
N THR A 28 46.86 -74.28 -72.63
CA THR A 28 48.07 -75.12 -72.45
C THR A 28 47.95 -76.29 -71.45
N LYS A 29 46.96 -76.28 -70.54
CA LYS A 29 46.90 -77.24 -69.41
C LYS A 29 46.14 -78.54 -69.70
N ASN A 30 45.51 -78.67 -70.87
CA ASN A 30 44.79 -79.88 -71.27
C ASN A 30 45.60 -80.80 -72.21
N GLY A 31 46.90 -80.53 -72.38
CA GLY A 31 47.75 -81.25 -73.32
C GLY A 31 47.21 -81.15 -74.76
N ASN A 32 47.25 -82.25 -75.51
CA ASN A 32 46.80 -82.30 -76.91
C ASN A 32 45.27 -82.45 -77.07
N VAL A 33 44.49 -82.38 -75.99
CA VAL A 33 43.03 -82.56 -76.03
C VAL A 33 42.36 -81.23 -76.34
N THR A 34 41.60 -81.16 -77.42
CA THR A 34 40.84 -79.98 -77.84
C THR A 34 39.35 -80.13 -77.53
N PRO A 35 38.58 -79.02 -77.45
CA PRO A 35 37.13 -79.08 -77.24
C PRO A 35 36.34 -79.88 -78.28
N ASP A 36 36.87 -80.03 -79.50
CA ASP A 36 36.30 -80.88 -80.57
C ASP A 36 36.39 -82.38 -80.24
N MET A 37 37.34 -82.79 -79.40
CA MET A 37 37.64 -84.19 -79.11
C MET A 37 36.90 -84.74 -77.88
N VAL A 38 36.05 -83.94 -77.23
CA VAL A 38 35.37 -84.30 -75.98
C VAL A 38 33.86 -84.07 -76.06
N ALA A 39 33.10 -85.03 -75.52
CA ALA A 39 31.64 -84.94 -75.50
C ALA A 39 31.17 -83.86 -74.52
N SER A 40 30.18 -83.05 -74.92
CA SER A 40 29.75 -81.84 -74.21
C SER A 40 29.26 -82.03 -72.77
N ARG A 41 28.79 -83.22 -72.39
CA ARG A 41 28.21 -83.52 -71.06
C ARG A 41 28.94 -84.62 -70.30
N ILE A 42 30.22 -84.85 -70.61
CA ILE A 42 31.01 -85.89 -69.95
C ILE A 42 31.49 -85.48 -68.55
N GLY A 43 31.53 -86.42 -67.61
CA GLY A 43 32.01 -86.19 -66.23
C GLY A 43 33.53 -86.03 -66.09
N LYS A 44 34.31 -86.07 -67.18
CA LYS A 44 35.77 -85.90 -67.14
C LYS A 44 36.13 -84.46 -66.81
N LYS A 45 37.19 -84.31 -66.02
CA LYS A 45 37.75 -83.02 -65.67
C LYS A 45 38.67 -82.49 -66.77
N ALA A 46 38.64 -81.19 -66.94
CA ALA A 46 39.54 -80.42 -67.77
C ALA A 46 39.94 -79.14 -67.04
N TRP A 47 41.05 -78.56 -67.45
CA TRP A 47 41.47 -77.23 -67.06
C TRP A 47 40.71 -76.17 -67.86
N TRP A 48 40.27 -75.14 -67.18
CA TRP A 48 39.54 -74.03 -67.75
C TRP A 48 40.25 -72.72 -67.44
N LEU A 49 40.23 -71.81 -68.40
CA LEU A 49 40.61 -70.41 -68.23
C LEU A 49 39.34 -69.58 -68.41
N GLY A 50 38.81 -69.05 -67.30
CA GLY A 50 37.60 -68.24 -67.36
C GLY A 50 37.87 -66.84 -67.92
N PRO A 51 36.83 -66.12 -68.39
CA PRO A 51 36.95 -64.71 -68.77
C PRO A 51 37.45 -63.81 -67.63
N CYS A 52 37.30 -64.27 -66.37
CA CYS A 52 37.85 -63.60 -65.19
C CYS A 52 39.37 -63.77 -65.02
N GLY A 53 40.06 -64.44 -65.94
CA GLY A 53 41.50 -64.71 -65.86
C GLY A 53 41.87 -65.84 -64.89
N HIS A 54 40.91 -66.37 -64.13
CA HIS A 54 41.17 -67.49 -63.22
C HIS A 54 41.24 -68.82 -63.97
N GLU A 55 42.17 -69.66 -63.50
CA GLU A 55 42.38 -71.00 -64.01
C GLU A 55 41.90 -72.03 -62.99
N TRP A 56 41.09 -73.00 -63.41
CA TRP A 56 40.62 -74.05 -62.50
C TRP A 56 40.34 -75.36 -63.22
N GLU A 57 40.41 -76.46 -62.45
CA GLU A 57 40.01 -77.78 -62.92
C GLU A 57 38.53 -78.03 -62.60
N ALA A 58 37.73 -78.43 -63.58
CA ALA A 58 36.32 -78.81 -63.38
C ALA A 58 35.86 -79.84 -64.41
N ALA A 59 34.84 -80.63 -64.03
CA ALA A 59 34.18 -81.54 -64.95
C ALA A 59 33.49 -80.79 -66.09
N ILE A 60 33.62 -81.30 -67.32
CA ILE A 60 32.99 -80.73 -68.53
C ILE A 60 31.46 -80.65 -68.36
N SER A 61 30.85 -81.72 -67.84
CA SER A 61 29.42 -81.77 -67.52
C SER A 61 28.96 -80.73 -66.49
N SER A 62 29.83 -80.32 -65.56
CA SER A 62 29.52 -79.25 -64.61
C SER A 62 29.55 -77.89 -65.30
N ARG A 63 30.53 -77.65 -66.19
CA ARG A 63 30.62 -76.41 -66.95
C ARG A 63 29.41 -76.20 -67.84
N THR A 64 28.98 -77.23 -68.57
CA THR A 64 27.81 -77.14 -69.47
C THR A 64 26.46 -77.03 -68.74
N LYS A 65 26.41 -77.30 -67.43
CA LYS A 65 25.29 -76.94 -66.54
C LYS A 65 25.33 -75.48 -66.05
N GLY A 66 26.27 -74.66 -66.53
CA GLY A 66 26.41 -73.26 -66.14
C GLY A 66 27.22 -73.02 -64.86
N ILE A 67 27.91 -74.04 -64.31
CA ILE A 67 28.80 -73.85 -63.16
C ILE A 67 30.08 -73.16 -63.64
N GLY A 68 30.23 -71.89 -63.28
CA GLY A 68 31.41 -71.06 -63.60
C GLY A 68 32.57 -71.20 -62.62
N CYS A 69 33.42 -70.16 -62.58
CA CYS A 69 34.63 -70.11 -61.76
C CYS A 69 34.33 -70.28 -60.24
N PRO A 70 34.96 -71.25 -59.55
CA PRO A 70 34.73 -71.48 -58.13
C PRO A 70 35.27 -70.35 -57.24
N PHE A 71 36.31 -69.64 -57.69
CA PHE A 71 36.85 -68.47 -56.99
C PHE A 71 35.89 -67.28 -57.06
N CYS A 72 35.38 -66.91 -58.23
CA CYS A 72 34.39 -65.83 -58.37
C CYS A 72 33.10 -66.08 -57.57
N ARG A 73 32.77 -67.35 -57.32
CA ARG A 73 31.60 -67.76 -56.50
C ARG A 73 31.92 -67.93 -55.01
N ASN A 74 33.14 -67.60 -54.57
CA ASN A 74 33.62 -67.74 -53.20
C ASN A 74 33.60 -69.17 -52.64
N LEU A 75 33.58 -70.18 -53.52
CA LEU A 75 33.62 -71.59 -53.13
C LEU A 75 35.04 -72.02 -52.75
N TYR A 76 36.04 -71.53 -53.49
CA TYR A 76 37.46 -71.69 -53.19
C TYR A 76 38.10 -70.33 -52.91
N ALA A 77 39.05 -70.30 -51.97
CA ALA A 77 39.84 -69.12 -51.68
C ALA A 77 40.99 -69.00 -52.69
N LEU A 78 41.20 -67.80 -53.19
CA LEU A 78 42.32 -67.37 -54.00
C LEU A 78 42.91 -66.14 -53.33
N GLU A 79 44.15 -66.28 -52.90
CA GLU A 79 44.91 -65.22 -52.23
C GLU A 79 45.08 -64.00 -53.15
N GLY A 80 44.86 -62.81 -52.60
CA GLY A 80 44.91 -61.54 -53.34
C GLY A 80 43.63 -61.22 -54.13
N PHE A 81 42.60 -62.08 -54.06
CA PHE A 81 41.33 -61.87 -54.76
C PHE A 81 40.12 -61.94 -53.83
N ASN A 82 39.78 -63.13 -53.34
CA ASN A 82 38.53 -63.36 -52.59
C ASN A 82 38.75 -63.96 -51.20
N ASP A 83 40.00 -64.10 -50.79
CA ASP A 83 40.34 -64.53 -49.44
C ASP A 83 39.96 -63.47 -48.39
N LEU A 84 39.88 -63.90 -47.12
CA LEU A 84 39.42 -63.05 -46.04
C LEU A 84 40.38 -61.89 -45.76
N THR A 85 41.69 -62.07 -45.93
CA THR A 85 42.69 -61.01 -45.72
C THR A 85 42.49 -59.89 -46.72
N THR A 86 42.31 -60.24 -47.99
CA THR A 86 42.14 -59.27 -49.08
C THR A 86 40.81 -58.54 -48.97
N THR A 87 39.71 -59.27 -48.74
CA THR A 87 38.37 -58.69 -48.78
C THR A 87 37.93 -58.05 -47.45
N HIS A 88 38.44 -58.53 -46.32
CA HIS A 88 38.06 -58.08 -44.97
C HIS A 88 39.30 -58.00 -44.05
N PRO A 89 40.26 -57.11 -44.33
CA PRO A 89 41.52 -57.01 -43.57
C PRO A 89 41.30 -56.78 -42.07
N GLU A 90 40.25 -56.05 -41.69
CA GLU A 90 39.90 -55.82 -40.28
C GLU A 90 39.49 -57.11 -39.56
N LEU A 91 38.82 -58.05 -40.24
CA LEU A 91 38.53 -59.36 -39.65
C LEU A 91 39.78 -60.22 -39.55
N ALA A 92 40.70 -60.12 -40.51
CA ALA A 92 41.98 -60.84 -40.44
C ALA A 92 42.84 -60.39 -39.24
N LYS A 93 42.71 -59.14 -38.77
CA LYS A 93 43.34 -58.66 -37.52
C LYS A 93 42.77 -59.34 -36.27
N GLU A 94 41.47 -59.65 -36.29
CA GLU A 94 40.79 -60.38 -35.20
C GLU A 94 41.02 -61.90 -35.25
N TRP A 95 41.88 -62.41 -36.14
CA TRP A 95 42.17 -63.84 -36.25
C TRP A 95 43.05 -64.32 -35.09
N ASN A 96 42.65 -65.40 -34.42
CA ASN A 96 43.51 -66.02 -33.40
C ASN A 96 44.50 -67.00 -34.07
N TYR A 97 45.72 -66.55 -34.35
CA TYR A 97 46.74 -67.34 -35.05
C TYR A 97 47.21 -68.57 -34.25
N GLU A 98 47.22 -68.49 -32.91
CA GLU A 98 47.63 -69.61 -32.05
C GLU A 98 46.60 -70.74 -32.08
N LYS A 99 45.33 -70.41 -31.84
CA LYS A 99 44.25 -71.42 -31.76
C LYS A 99 43.81 -71.98 -33.10
N ASN A 100 44.05 -71.27 -34.20
CA ASN A 100 43.74 -71.76 -35.55
C ASN A 100 44.88 -72.59 -36.19
N GLY A 101 46.01 -72.76 -35.50
CA GLY A 101 47.10 -73.62 -35.98
C GLY A 101 47.67 -73.15 -37.32
N SER A 102 47.68 -74.02 -38.33
CA SER A 102 48.19 -73.70 -39.68
C SER A 102 47.18 -72.96 -40.57
N LEU A 103 45.90 -72.86 -40.16
CA LEU A 103 44.88 -72.18 -40.96
C LEU A 103 45.09 -70.66 -40.91
N ARG A 104 45.21 -70.04 -42.08
CA ARG A 104 45.36 -68.58 -42.24
C ARG A 104 44.09 -67.94 -42.82
N PRO A 105 43.85 -66.64 -42.57
CA PRO A 105 42.77 -65.91 -43.23
C PRO A 105 42.81 -65.98 -44.76
N THR A 106 44.00 -66.09 -45.37
CA THR A 106 44.19 -66.28 -46.82
C THR A 106 43.64 -67.61 -47.35
N ASN A 107 43.42 -68.62 -46.49
CA ASN A 107 42.93 -69.93 -46.91
C ASN A 107 41.40 -70.04 -46.93
N VAL A 108 40.66 -68.97 -46.58
CA VAL A 108 39.19 -68.99 -46.50
C VAL A 108 38.60 -67.77 -47.19
N THR A 109 37.43 -67.93 -47.79
CA THR A 109 36.64 -66.80 -48.31
C THR A 109 35.77 -66.23 -47.19
N PHE A 110 35.35 -64.97 -47.35
CA PHE A 110 34.42 -64.33 -46.39
C PHE A 110 33.07 -65.05 -46.29
N GLY A 111 32.68 -65.85 -47.28
CA GLY A 111 31.46 -66.68 -47.26
C GLY A 111 31.60 -68.03 -46.55
N SER A 112 32.79 -68.35 -46.03
CA SER A 112 33.10 -69.66 -45.47
C SER A 112 32.28 -69.98 -44.21
N ARG A 113 31.72 -71.20 -44.15
CA ARG A 113 31.02 -71.73 -42.96
C ARG A 113 31.98 -72.31 -41.91
N LYS A 114 33.29 -72.31 -42.18
CA LYS A 114 34.28 -72.85 -41.25
C LYS A 114 34.28 -72.01 -39.97
N LYS A 115 34.15 -72.70 -38.84
CA LYS A 115 34.33 -72.11 -37.51
C LYS A 115 35.82 -71.99 -37.22
N VAL A 116 36.21 -70.81 -36.76
CA VAL A 116 37.59 -70.47 -36.42
C VAL A 116 37.59 -69.66 -35.15
N TRP A 117 38.73 -69.62 -34.49
CA TRP A 117 38.95 -68.82 -33.29
C TRP A 117 39.25 -67.37 -33.67
N TRP A 118 38.53 -66.47 -33.02
CA TRP A 118 38.70 -65.02 -33.12
C TRP A 118 39.23 -64.50 -31.79
N LYS A 119 39.95 -63.38 -31.85
CA LYS A 119 40.45 -62.63 -30.70
C LYS A 119 40.19 -61.14 -30.94
N CYS A 120 39.36 -60.52 -30.11
CA CYS A 120 39.10 -59.09 -30.24
C CYS A 120 40.20 -58.26 -29.56
N GLU A 121 40.17 -56.95 -29.76
CA GLU A 121 41.12 -56.00 -29.15
C GLU A 121 41.17 -56.08 -27.62
N LYS A 122 40.06 -56.43 -26.96
CA LYS A 122 40.01 -56.64 -25.49
C LYS A 122 40.59 -57.99 -25.05
N GLY A 123 41.17 -58.76 -25.97
CA GLY A 123 41.76 -60.06 -25.72
C GLY A 123 40.76 -61.21 -25.55
N HIS A 124 39.45 -60.97 -25.70
CA HIS A 124 38.46 -62.05 -25.61
C HIS A 124 38.57 -62.99 -26.80
N GLU A 125 38.55 -64.28 -26.53
CA GLU A 125 38.69 -65.32 -27.54
C GLU A 125 37.40 -66.12 -27.68
N TRP A 126 36.90 -66.29 -28.91
CA TRP A 126 35.70 -67.08 -29.16
C TRP A 126 35.74 -67.79 -30.50
N GLU A 127 35.00 -68.88 -30.61
CA GLU A 127 34.82 -69.60 -31.86
C GLU A 127 33.55 -69.12 -32.59
N ASP A 128 33.67 -68.79 -33.89
CA ASP A 128 32.53 -68.47 -34.75
C ASP A 128 32.83 -68.72 -36.23
N ALA A 129 31.78 -68.83 -37.04
CA ALA A 129 31.94 -69.01 -38.48
C ALA A 129 32.39 -67.72 -39.18
N VAL A 130 33.32 -67.85 -40.14
CA VAL A 130 33.83 -66.71 -40.94
C VAL A 130 32.71 -65.92 -41.61
N LYS A 131 31.71 -66.60 -42.19
CA LYS A 131 30.54 -65.95 -42.80
C LYS A 131 29.73 -65.08 -41.85
N ASP A 132 29.65 -65.44 -40.57
CA ASP A 132 28.80 -64.73 -39.60
C ASP A 132 29.54 -63.50 -39.09
N ARG A 133 30.86 -63.60 -38.98
CA ARG A 133 31.78 -62.48 -38.75
C ARG A 133 31.79 -61.49 -39.92
N ALA A 134 31.87 -61.98 -41.15
CA ALA A 134 31.75 -61.16 -42.36
C ALA A 134 30.40 -60.41 -42.45
N LYS A 135 29.32 -61.00 -41.91
CA LYS A 135 28.02 -60.33 -41.75
C LYS A 135 27.96 -59.30 -40.61
N GLY A 136 29.05 -59.10 -39.88
CA GLY A 136 29.16 -58.10 -38.81
C GLY A 136 28.87 -58.60 -37.40
N LYS A 137 28.73 -59.91 -37.17
CA LYS A 137 28.55 -60.46 -35.80
C LYS A 137 29.78 -60.16 -34.96
N LYS A 138 29.64 -59.38 -33.88
CA LYS A 138 30.76 -58.92 -33.03
C LYS A 138 31.15 -59.95 -31.96
N CYS A 139 32.21 -59.66 -31.20
CA CYS A 139 32.62 -60.46 -30.04
C CYS A 139 31.45 -60.62 -29.05
N PRO A 140 31.01 -61.86 -28.74
CA PRO A 140 29.79 -62.09 -27.96
C PRO A 140 29.93 -61.65 -26.49
N TYR A 141 31.15 -61.51 -25.97
CA TYR A 141 31.40 -61.01 -24.63
C TYR A 141 31.32 -59.47 -24.58
N CYS A 142 31.97 -58.79 -25.53
CA CYS A 142 31.92 -57.32 -25.64
C CYS A 142 30.50 -56.80 -25.89
N THR A 143 29.69 -57.52 -26.67
CA THR A 143 28.28 -57.16 -26.90
C THR A 143 27.33 -57.72 -25.84
N ASN A 144 27.86 -58.25 -24.73
CA ASN A 144 27.09 -58.80 -23.62
C ASN A 144 26.05 -59.87 -24.04
N GLN A 145 26.36 -60.64 -25.09
CA GLN A 145 25.54 -61.77 -25.54
C GLN A 145 25.86 -63.03 -24.71
N LYS A 146 27.15 -63.28 -24.44
CA LYS A 146 27.63 -64.34 -23.54
C LYS A 146 28.26 -63.75 -22.28
N VAL A 147 28.10 -64.45 -21.16
CA VAL A 147 28.77 -64.10 -19.89
C VAL A 147 30.25 -64.50 -19.96
N LEU A 148 31.12 -63.65 -19.42
CA LEU A 148 32.53 -63.89 -19.18
C LEU A 148 32.82 -63.42 -17.75
N PRO A 149 33.08 -64.37 -16.82
CA PRO A 149 33.48 -64.05 -15.45
C PRO A 149 34.71 -63.14 -15.43
N GLY A 150 34.70 -62.13 -14.56
CA GLY A 150 35.75 -61.11 -14.46
C GLY A 150 35.61 -59.97 -15.47
N PHE A 151 34.54 -59.93 -16.28
CA PHE A 151 34.35 -58.89 -17.30
C PHE A 151 32.93 -58.32 -17.34
N ASN A 152 31.92 -59.15 -17.63
CA ASN A 152 30.54 -58.69 -17.83
C ASN A 152 29.50 -59.44 -16.99
N ASP A 153 29.96 -60.26 -16.05
CA ASP A 153 29.12 -60.88 -15.04
C ASP A 153 28.66 -59.87 -13.97
N LEU A 154 27.61 -60.23 -13.22
CA LEU A 154 27.02 -59.36 -12.21
C LEU A 154 27.98 -59.09 -11.06
N LEU A 155 28.75 -60.09 -10.61
CA LEU A 155 29.68 -59.92 -9.49
C LEU A 155 30.73 -58.86 -9.80
N THR A 156 31.29 -58.90 -11.00
CA THR A 156 32.32 -57.96 -11.45
C THR A 156 31.76 -56.56 -11.69
N VAL A 157 30.63 -56.45 -12.40
CA VAL A 157 30.11 -55.14 -12.84
C VAL A 157 29.31 -54.43 -11.75
N ASN A 158 28.60 -55.18 -10.89
CA ASN A 158 27.82 -54.62 -9.80
C ASN A 158 27.94 -55.48 -8.51
N PRO A 159 29.06 -55.35 -7.78
CA PRO A 159 29.29 -56.06 -6.52
C PRO A 159 28.22 -55.78 -5.44
N GLU A 160 27.67 -54.57 -5.41
CA GLU A 160 26.62 -54.18 -4.46
C GLU A 160 25.33 -54.98 -4.72
N ALA A 161 24.89 -55.07 -5.98
CA ALA A 161 23.78 -55.93 -6.35
C ALA A 161 24.08 -57.40 -6.01
N ALA A 162 25.27 -57.89 -6.36
CA ALA A 162 25.68 -59.25 -6.06
C ALA A 162 25.72 -59.57 -4.55
N SER A 163 25.97 -58.57 -3.69
CA SER A 163 25.95 -58.73 -2.22
C SER A 163 24.55 -59.05 -1.66
N GLU A 164 23.50 -58.67 -2.38
CA GLU A 164 22.10 -58.99 -2.03
C GLU A 164 21.61 -60.29 -2.70
N TRP A 165 22.48 -61.10 -3.30
CA TRP A 165 22.07 -62.36 -3.93
C TRP A 165 21.63 -63.39 -2.88
N ASN A 166 20.47 -64.02 -3.08
CA ASN A 166 20.03 -65.11 -2.20
C ASN A 166 20.60 -66.45 -2.70
N TYR A 167 21.75 -66.86 -2.16
CA TYR A 167 22.44 -68.10 -2.55
C TYR A 167 21.62 -69.37 -2.27
N GLU A 168 20.83 -69.39 -1.20
CA GLU A 168 20.00 -70.55 -0.83
C GLU A 168 18.89 -70.79 -1.86
N LYS A 169 18.18 -69.73 -2.25
CA LYS A 169 17.03 -69.83 -3.18
C LYS A 169 17.40 -69.89 -4.66
N ASN A 170 18.59 -69.39 -5.03
CA ASN A 170 19.06 -69.43 -6.42
C ASN A 170 19.87 -70.71 -6.76
N GLY A 171 20.13 -71.56 -5.77
CA GLY A 171 20.79 -72.85 -5.97
C GLY A 171 22.19 -72.70 -6.58
N THR A 172 22.43 -73.35 -7.72
CA THR A 172 23.75 -73.38 -8.38
C THR A 172 24.08 -72.13 -9.21
N LEU A 173 23.10 -71.23 -9.37
CA LEU A 173 23.26 -69.98 -10.09
C LEU A 173 23.91 -68.93 -9.18
N THR A 174 25.11 -68.51 -9.56
CA THR A 174 25.91 -67.52 -8.82
C THR A 174 26.07 -66.23 -9.63
N PRO A 175 26.29 -65.07 -8.99
CA PRO A 175 26.41 -63.78 -9.69
C PRO A 175 27.47 -63.73 -10.80
N ASP A 176 28.56 -64.48 -10.68
CA ASP A 176 29.64 -64.58 -11.69
C ASP A 176 29.22 -65.37 -12.96
N LYS A 177 28.13 -66.15 -12.88
CA LYS A 177 27.58 -66.92 -14.02
C LYS A 177 26.48 -66.18 -14.76
N VAL A 178 26.10 -64.99 -14.31
CA VAL A 178 24.97 -64.23 -14.86
C VAL A 178 25.46 -62.87 -15.32
N LYS A 179 25.07 -62.47 -16.53
CA LYS A 179 25.37 -61.12 -17.04
C LYS A 179 24.67 -60.07 -16.18
N TYR A 180 25.32 -58.94 -15.92
CA TYR A 180 24.72 -57.87 -15.12
C TYR A 180 23.41 -57.31 -15.72
N SER A 181 23.19 -57.47 -17.02
CA SER A 181 21.98 -57.04 -17.74
C SER A 181 21.03 -58.21 -18.09
N ALA A 182 21.18 -59.37 -17.45
CA ALA A 182 20.38 -60.54 -17.77
C ALA A 182 18.89 -60.30 -17.47
N ASN A 183 18.04 -60.72 -18.41
CA ASN A 183 16.60 -60.77 -18.23
C ASN A 183 16.17 -62.10 -17.58
N ILE A 184 16.77 -62.39 -16.43
CA ILE A 184 16.46 -63.56 -15.59
C ILE A 184 16.00 -63.08 -14.22
N LYS A 185 14.91 -63.67 -13.73
CA LYS A 185 14.35 -63.39 -12.41
C LYS A 185 15.05 -64.30 -11.40
N VAL A 186 15.57 -63.72 -10.33
CA VAL A 186 16.29 -64.43 -9.27
C VAL A 186 15.85 -63.90 -7.91
N TRP A 187 16.13 -64.67 -6.86
CA TRP A 187 15.88 -64.29 -5.49
C TRP A 187 16.98 -63.38 -4.95
N TRP A 188 16.58 -62.30 -4.30
CA TRP A 188 17.43 -61.36 -3.59
C TRP A 188 17.12 -61.41 -2.10
N LYS A 189 18.10 -61.04 -1.28
CA LYS A 189 17.99 -60.89 0.16
C LYS A 189 18.73 -59.62 0.58
N CYS A 190 18.00 -58.65 1.11
CA CYS A 190 18.62 -57.40 1.57
C CYS A 190 19.21 -57.57 2.97
N ALA A 191 19.97 -56.57 3.42
CA ALA A 191 20.58 -56.58 4.76
C ALA A 191 19.57 -56.69 5.93
N LYS A 192 18.31 -56.30 5.73
CA LYS A 192 17.23 -56.47 6.73
C LYS A 192 16.60 -57.87 6.71
N GLY A 193 17.11 -58.77 5.87
CA GLY A 193 16.63 -60.15 5.76
C GLY A 193 15.41 -60.34 4.86
N HIS A 194 14.86 -59.27 4.26
CA HIS A 194 13.73 -59.44 3.35
C HIS A 194 14.14 -60.12 2.06
N GLU A 195 13.31 -61.05 1.58
CA GLU A 195 13.56 -61.83 0.38
C GLU A 195 12.52 -61.53 -0.69
N TRP A 196 12.96 -61.29 -1.94
CA TRP A 196 12.06 -61.02 -3.05
C TRP A 196 12.63 -61.51 -4.38
N GLU A 197 11.75 -61.74 -5.35
CA GLU A 197 12.16 -62.05 -6.72
C GLU A 197 12.17 -60.79 -7.57
N ALA A 198 13.29 -60.55 -8.27
CA ALA A 198 13.38 -59.48 -9.26
C ALA A 198 14.34 -59.87 -10.39
N PHE A 199 14.19 -59.22 -11.54
CA PHE A 199 15.11 -59.39 -12.65
C PHE A 199 16.49 -58.79 -12.35
N VAL A 200 17.56 -59.48 -12.74
CA VAL A 200 18.94 -59.01 -12.57
C VAL A 200 19.16 -57.64 -13.18
N PHE A 201 18.67 -57.39 -14.40
CA PHE A 201 18.81 -56.07 -15.02
C PHE A 201 18.11 -54.94 -14.24
N ASN A 202 17.02 -55.22 -13.52
CA ASN A 202 16.35 -54.21 -12.70
C ASN A 202 17.17 -53.90 -11.45
N LYS A 203 17.69 -54.94 -10.77
CA LYS A 203 18.56 -54.75 -9.61
C LYS A 203 19.83 -53.98 -9.99
N SER A 204 20.43 -54.30 -11.14
CA SER A 204 21.59 -53.57 -11.68
C SER A 204 21.31 -52.11 -12.04
N LYS A 205 20.05 -51.73 -12.28
CA LYS A 205 19.62 -50.32 -12.47
C LYS A 205 19.39 -49.57 -11.15
N GLY A 206 19.60 -50.22 -10.00
CA GLY A 206 19.42 -49.63 -8.67
C GLY A 206 18.07 -49.91 -8.01
N HIS A 207 17.22 -50.78 -8.58
CA HIS A 207 15.98 -51.18 -7.90
C HIS A 207 16.29 -52.12 -6.73
N GLY A 208 16.20 -51.61 -5.51
CA GLY A 208 16.44 -52.35 -4.27
C GLY A 208 15.25 -53.15 -3.76
N CYS A 209 15.30 -53.50 -2.46
CA CYS A 209 14.25 -54.25 -1.79
C CYS A 209 12.90 -53.49 -1.81
N PRO A 210 11.82 -54.06 -2.38
CA PRO A 210 10.54 -53.36 -2.54
C PRO A 210 9.82 -53.10 -1.21
N TYR A 211 10.14 -53.89 -0.17
CA TYR A 211 9.57 -53.70 1.16
C TYR A 211 10.27 -52.57 1.92
N CYS A 212 11.62 -52.52 1.89
CA CYS A 212 12.38 -51.44 2.53
C CYS A 212 12.04 -50.05 1.95
N SER A 213 11.72 -49.98 0.66
CA SER A 213 11.35 -48.75 -0.04
C SER A 213 9.84 -48.48 -0.03
N ASN A 214 9.03 -49.27 0.69
CA ASN A 214 7.57 -49.14 0.76
C ASN A 214 6.85 -49.18 -0.60
N PHE A 215 7.44 -49.86 -1.60
CA PHE A 215 6.75 -50.13 -2.87
C PHE A 215 5.80 -51.32 -2.76
N SER A 216 6.14 -52.30 -1.91
CA SER A 216 5.29 -53.45 -1.59
C SER A 216 5.06 -53.54 -0.09
N ALA A 217 3.86 -53.98 0.30
CA ALA A 217 3.54 -54.27 1.69
C ALA A 217 4.12 -55.64 2.10
N LEU A 218 4.67 -55.68 3.30
CA LEU A 218 5.10 -56.88 4.00
C LEU A 218 4.46 -56.84 5.38
N ALA A 219 3.54 -57.78 5.61
CA ALA A 219 2.81 -57.90 6.87
C ALA A 219 3.78 -58.07 8.05
N GLY A 220 3.56 -57.33 9.13
CA GLY A 220 4.43 -57.30 10.31
C GLY A 220 5.66 -56.39 10.18
N TYR A 221 5.80 -55.65 9.06
CA TYR A 221 6.94 -54.75 8.83
C TYR A 221 6.53 -53.34 8.44
N ASN A 222 5.95 -53.16 7.25
CA ASN A 222 5.67 -51.84 6.68
C ASN A 222 4.21 -51.65 6.24
N ASP A 223 3.35 -52.61 6.57
CA ASP A 223 1.92 -52.53 6.31
C ASP A 223 1.22 -51.56 7.27
N LEU A 224 0.01 -51.15 6.89
CA LEU A 224 -0.78 -50.20 7.66
C LEU A 224 -1.14 -50.71 9.06
N ALA A 225 -1.50 -51.99 9.19
CA ALA A 225 -1.94 -52.56 10.48
C ALA A 225 -0.81 -52.54 11.50
N THR A 226 0.39 -52.89 11.07
CA THR A 226 1.58 -52.90 11.93
C THR A 226 2.03 -51.50 12.32
N LEU A 227 2.11 -50.57 11.36
CA LEU A 227 2.66 -49.24 11.62
C LEU A 227 1.64 -48.25 12.18
N ASN A 228 0.34 -48.47 11.96
CA ASN A 228 -0.72 -47.59 12.43
C ASN A 228 -1.98 -48.39 12.84
N PRO A 229 -1.94 -49.11 13.98
CA PRO A 229 -3.01 -50.00 14.40
C PRO A 229 -4.33 -49.25 14.67
N GLN A 230 -4.27 -48.06 15.26
CA GLN A 230 -5.46 -47.23 15.51
C GLN A 230 -6.18 -46.87 14.22
N LEU A 231 -5.43 -46.50 13.17
CA LEU A 231 -6.04 -46.20 11.88
C LEU A 231 -6.60 -47.47 11.22
N ALA A 232 -5.97 -48.62 11.41
CA ALA A 232 -6.49 -49.90 10.91
C ALA A 232 -7.82 -50.31 11.57
N GLU A 233 -8.11 -49.86 12.80
CA GLU A 233 -9.43 -50.05 13.45
C GLU A 233 -10.55 -49.27 12.74
N GLU A 234 -10.22 -48.16 12.09
CA GLU A 234 -11.17 -47.40 11.27
C GLU A 234 -11.37 -47.98 9.86
N TRP A 235 -10.79 -49.14 9.55
CA TRP A 235 -10.97 -49.79 8.26
C TRP A 235 -12.38 -50.38 8.12
N ASP A 236 -13.08 -50.04 7.06
CA ASP A 236 -14.40 -50.63 6.79
C ASP A 236 -14.23 -52.01 6.16
N HIS A 237 -14.32 -53.07 6.98
CA HIS A 237 -14.13 -54.45 6.54
C HIS A 237 -15.23 -54.96 5.59
N GLU A 238 -16.44 -54.41 5.68
CA GLU A 238 -17.57 -54.83 4.85
C GLU A 238 -17.48 -54.26 3.44
N LYS A 239 -17.03 -53.00 3.30
CA LYS A 239 -16.89 -52.34 1.99
C LYS A 239 -15.55 -52.59 1.31
N ASN A 240 -14.51 -52.95 2.05
CA ASN A 240 -13.19 -53.26 1.51
C ASN A 240 -12.97 -54.77 1.31
N VAL A 241 -13.93 -55.46 0.69
CA VAL A 241 -13.83 -56.89 0.43
C VAL A 241 -12.60 -57.21 -0.42
N GLY A 242 -11.81 -58.19 0.02
CA GLY A 242 -10.62 -58.66 -0.69
C GLY A 242 -9.36 -57.83 -0.49
N ILE A 243 -9.39 -56.81 0.37
CA ILE A 243 -8.19 -56.06 0.77
C ILE A 243 -8.17 -55.78 2.27
N LYS A 244 -7.06 -56.17 2.91
CA LYS A 244 -6.83 -55.99 4.34
C LYS A 244 -5.86 -54.82 4.58
N PRO A 245 -5.89 -54.22 5.79
CA PRO A 245 -4.87 -53.27 6.21
C PRO A 245 -3.42 -53.80 6.07
N THR A 246 -3.23 -55.12 6.21
CA THR A 246 -1.93 -55.78 6.05
C THR A 246 -1.42 -55.82 4.60
N ASP A 247 -2.28 -55.57 3.61
CA ASP A 247 -1.95 -55.67 2.18
C ASP A 247 -1.50 -54.33 1.58
N VAL A 248 -1.48 -53.26 2.38
CA VAL A 248 -1.15 -51.90 1.94
C VAL A 248 -0.10 -51.27 2.84
N THR A 249 0.85 -50.56 2.24
CA THR A 249 1.79 -49.71 2.99
C THR A 249 1.11 -48.42 3.45
N ILE A 250 1.64 -47.77 4.49
CA ILE A 250 1.19 -46.45 4.94
C ILE A 250 1.25 -45.34 3.86
N GLY A 251 2.11 -45.51 2.85
CA GLY A 251 2.24 -44.59 1.71
C GLY A 251 1.29 -44.87 0.54
N SER A 252 0.41 -45.86 0.66
CA SER A 252 -0.43 -46.33 -0.44
C SER A 252 -1.40 -45.27 -0.94
N LYS A 253 -1.46 -45.08 -2.26
CA LYS A 253 -2.44 -44.21 -2.93
C LYS A 253 -3.76 -44.92 -3.22
N LYS A 254 -3.93 -46.18 -2.78
CA LYS A 254 -5.17 -46.92 -2.97
C LYS A 254 -6.28 -46.28 -2.12
N LYS A 255 -7.42 -45.99 -2.75
CA LYS A 255 -8.65 -45.56 -2.07
C LYS A 255 -9.35 -46.77 -1.46
N VAL A 256 -9.75 -46.61 -0.21
CA VAL A 256 -10.46 -47.62 0.57
C VAL A 256 -11.52 -46.92 1.42
N TRP A 257 -12.49 -47.69 1.88
CA TRP A 257 -13.54 -47.21 2.77
C TRP A 257 -13.06 -47.17 4.22
N TRP A 258 -13.43 -46.11 4.92
CA TRP A 258 -13.14 -45.90 6.33
C TRP A 258 -14.44 -45.70 7.08
N LYS A 259 -14.45 -46.14 8.33
CA LYS A 259 -15.56 -45.98 9.26
C LYS A 259 -15.02 -45.43 10.58
N CYS A 260 -15.43 -44.21 10.94
CA CYS A 260 -14.98 -43.60 12.19
C CYS A 260 -15.80 -44.11 13.38
N THR A 261 -15.40 -43.74 14.59
CA THR A 261 -16.09 -44.09 15.84
C THR A 261 -17.53 -43.57 15.94
N ASN A 262 -17.87 -42.48 15.23
CA ASN A 262 -19.25 -41.99 15.11
C ASN A 262 -20.07 -42.76 14.06
N GLY A 263 -19.51 -43.81 13.46
CA GLY A 263 -20.17 -44.66 12.47
C GLY A 263 -20.22 -44.08 11.06
N HIS A 264 -19.63 -42.90 10.81
CA HIS A 264 -19.62 -42.32 9.47
C HIS A 264 -18.68 -43.07 8.55
N GLU A 265 -19.13 -43.31 7.32
CA GLU A 265 -18.38 -44.07 6.31
C GLU A 265 -17.97 -43.16 5.15
N TRP A 266 -16.70 -43.23 4.73
CA TRP A 266 -16.21 -42.44 3.59
C TRP A 266 -15.04 -43.10 2.88
N GLU A 267 -14.84 -42.75 1.60
CA GLU A 267 -13.71 -43.23 0.81
C GLU A 267 -12.53 -42.24 0.91
N ALA A 268 -11.34 -42.74 1.22
CA ALA A 268 -10.10 -41.96 1.17
C ALA A 268 -8.88 -42.84 0.88
N THR A 269 -7.80 -42.25 0.37
CA THR A 269 -6.53 -42.99 0.20
C THR A 269 -5.87 -43.24 1.55
N VAL A 270 -5.21 -44.39 1.72
CA VAL A 270 -4.41 -44.73 2.92
C VAL A 270 -3.41 -43.62 3.27
N LYS A 271 -2.63 -43.15 2.28
CA LYS A 271 -1.67 -42.05 2.46
C LYS A 271 -2.30 -40.79 3.06
N SER A 272 -3.49 -40.41 2.58
CA SER A 272 -4.20 -39.22 3.06
C SER A 272 -4.64 -39.38 4.52
N ARG A 273 -5.17 -40.55 4.88
CA ARG A 273 -5.55 -40.84 6.27
C ARG A 273 -4.37 -40.82 7.21
N VAL A 274 -3.26 -41.45 6.84
CA VAL A 274 -2.01 -41.45 7.63
C VAL A 274 -1.48 -40.02 7.81
N SER A 275 -1.72 -39.13 6.85
CA SER A 275 -1.32 -37.71 6.94
C SER A 275 -2.23 -36.86 7.86
N GLY A 276 -3.24 -37.45 8.51
CA GLY A 276 -4.13 -36.77 9.45
C GLY A 276 -5.47 -36.27 8.88
N ASN A 277 -5.80 -36.59 7.62
CA ASN A 277 -7.11 -36.27 7.07
C ASN A 277 -8.14 -37.27 7.59
N ASN A 278 -8.85 -36.88 8.65
CA ASN A 278 -9.85 -37.70 9.35
C ASN A 278 -11.23 -37.65 8.67
N CYS A 279 -12.24 -38.19 9.36
CA CYS A 279 -13.62 -38.19 8.90
C CYS A 279 -14.09 -36.79 8.46
N PRO A 280 -14.47 -36.60 7.18
CA PRO A 280 -14.83 -35.28 6.66
C PRO A 280 -16.11 -34.74 7.29
N PHE A 281 -17.00 -35.61 7.79
CA PHE A 281 -18.23 -35.22 8.48
C PHE A 281 -17.93 -34.73 9.90
N CYS A 282 -17.15 -35.48 10.69
CA CYS A 282 -16.76 -35.04 12.04
C CYS A 282 -15.94 -33.75 12.02
N ALA A 283 -15.10 -33.57 11.00
CA ALA A 283 -14.30 -32.35 10.83
C ALA A 283 -15.07 -31.18 10.18
N GLY A 284 -16.36 -31.36 9.86
CA GLY A 284 -17.20 -30.32 9.24
C GLY A 284 -16.81 -29.93 7.80
N GLN A 285 -15.99 -30.76 7.13
CA GLN A 285 -15.52 -30.57 5.75
C GLN A 285 -16.53 -31.07 4.70
N ALA A 286 -17.42 -31.99 5.09
CA ALA A 286 -18.55 -32.46 4.29
C ALA A 286 -19.82 -32.42 5.15
N VAL A 287 -20.98 -32.21 4.51
CA VAL A 287 -22.28 -32.14 5.18
C VAL A 287 -22.88 -33.54 5.27
N LEU A 288 -23.36 -33.89 6.46
CA LEU A 288 -24.18 -35.06 6.74
C LEU A 288 -25.44 -34.58 7.46
N THR A 289 -26.56 -34.66 6.75
CA THR A 289 -27.88 -34.27 7.27
C THR A 289 -28.23 -35.08 8.51
N GLY A 290 -28.72 -34.41 9.55
CA GLY A 290 -29.04 -35.00 10.85
C GLY A 290 -27.84 -35.13 11.80
N PHE A 291 -26.64 -34.68 11.39
CA PHE A 291 -25.45 -34.72 12.23
C PHE A 291 -24.77 -33.35 12.34
N ASN A 292 -24.19 -32.83 11.25
CA ASN A 292 -23.37 -31.62 11.26
C ASN A 292 -23.91 -30.48 10.38
N ASP A 293 -25.09 -30.65 9.80
CA ASP A 293 -25.75 -29.58 9.06
C ASP A 293 -26.22 -28.44 9.99
N LEU A 294 -26.44 -27.25 9.42
CA LEU A 294 -26.80 -26.06 10.18
C LEU A 294 -28.16 -26.21 10.87
N ALA A 295 -29.14 -26.87 10.25
CA ALA A 295 -30.45 -27.05 10.86
C ALA A 295 -30.37 -27.90 12.13
N THR A 296 -29.59 -28.97 12.09
CA THR A 296 -29.38 -29.87 13.24
C THR A 296 -28.56 -29.20 14.33
N THR A 297 -27.45 -28.54 13.98
CA THR A 297 -26.49 -28.01 14.96
C THR A 297 -26.87 -26.64 15.53
N ASN A 298 -27.60 -25.82 14.77
CA ASN A 298 -28.05 -24.50 15.18
C ASN A 298 -29.46 -24.18 14.66
N PRO A 299 -30.52 -24.76 15.26
CA PRO A 299 -31.91 -24.53 14.85
C PRO A 299 -32.30 -23.04 14.83
N ALA A 300 -31.88 -22.27 15.85
CA ALA A 300 -32.17 -20.84 15.93
C ALA A 300 -31.57 -20.03 14.77
N LEU A 301 -30.38 -20.41 14.27
CA LEU A 301 -29.82 -19.76 13.08
C LEU A 301 -30.56 -20.19 11.82
N ALA A 302 -31.00 -21.44 11.73
CA ALA A 302 -31.79 -21.92 10.60
C ALA A 302 -33.15 -21.20 10.47
N GLU A 303 -33.72 -20.70 11.56
CA GLU A 303 -34.91 -19.83 11.55
C GLU A 303 -34.67 -18.48 10.86
N GLU A 304 -33.45 -17.94 10.96
CA GLU A 304 -33.07 -16.70 10.28
C GLU A 304 -32.69 -16.90 8.81
N TRP A 305 -32.88 -18.09 8.25
CA TRP A 305 -32.53 -18.38 6.85
C TRP A 305 -33.51 -17.71 5.88
N ASN A 306 -32.99 -16.96 4.91
CA ASN A 306 -33.85 -16.36 3.88
C ASN A 306 -34.12 -17.38 2.76
N TYR A 307 -35.17 -18.20 2.93
CA TYR A 307 -35.56 -19.25 1.97
C TYR A 307 -35.84 -18.71 0.56
N LYS A 308 -36.39 -17.49 0.45
CA LYS A 308 -36.71 -16.88 -0.84
C LYS A 308 -35.45 -16.53 -1.63
N LYS A 309 -34.47 -15.88 -0.99
CA LYS A 309 -33.23 -15.44 -1.66
C LYS A 309 -32.18 -16.55 -1.83
N ASN A 310 -32.20 -17.58 -0.98
CA ASN A 310 -31.29 -18.73 -1.12
C ASN A 310 -31.80 -19.80 -2.10
N GLY A 311 -33.00 -19.63 -2.66
CA GLY A 311 -33.53 -20.49 -3.72
C GLY A 311 -33.69 -21.95 -3.26
N LYS A 312 -32.92 -22.87 -3.86
CA LYS A 312 -32.96 -24.30 -3.51
C LYS A 312 -32.06 -24.69 -2.33
N LEU A 313 -31.11 -23.83 -1.94
CA LEU A 313 -30.20 -24.12 -0.83
C LEU A 313 -30.97 -24.10 0.50
N ARG A 314 -30.78 -25.12 1.32
CA ARG A 314 -31.40 -25.30 2.63
C ARG A 314 -30.35 -25.29 3.73
N PRO A 315 -30.72 -24.96 4.99
CA PRO A 315 -29.84 -25.12 6.14
C PRO A 315 -29.29 -26.55 6.30
N THR A 316 -29.98 -27.57 5.79
CA THR A 316 -29.54 -28.98 5.80
C THR A 316 -28.40 -29.28 4.82
N ASP A 317 -28.10 -28.37 3.89
CA ASP A 317 -27.11 -28.55 2.83
C ASP A 317 -25.75 -27.92 3.17
N VAL A 318 -25.62 -27.31 4.34
CA VAL A 318 -24.41 -26.58 4.78
C VAL A 318 -24.10 -26.89 6.23
N THR A 319 -22.82 -26.86 6.62
CA THR A 319 -22.45 -26.89 8.05
C THR A 319 -22.43 -25.47 8.63
N ALA A 320 -22.56 -25.36 9.95
CA ALA A 320 -22.46 -24.08 10.65
C ALA A 320 -21.06 -23.43 10.53
N GLY A 321 -20.02 -24.21 10.22
CA GLY A 321 -18.63 -23.75 10.11
C GLY A 321 -18.18 -23.32 8.71
N THR A 322 -19.02 -23.42 7.67
CA THR A 322 -18.59 -23.09 6.30
C THR A 322 -18.38 -21.59 6.08
N GLN A 323 -17.54 -21.25 5.11
CA GLN A 323 -17.37 -19.88 4.62
C GLN A 323 -18.36 -19.51 3.50
N MET A 324 -19.40 -20.32 3.29
CA MET A 324 -20.42 -20.04 2.27
C MET A 324 -21.27 -18.84 2.68
N LYS A 325 -21.31 -17.80 1.84
CA LYS A 325 -22.18 -16.64 2.02
C LYS A 325 -23.59 -16.99 1.59
N VAL A 326 -24.55 -16.78 2.48
CA VAL A 326 -25.98 -17.02 2.25
C VAL A 326 -26.76 -15.81 2.74
N TRP A 327 -28.01 -15.70 2.28
CA TRP A 327 -28.92 -14.65 2.71
C TRP A 327 -29.60 -15.02 4.04
N TRP A 328 -29.62 -14.07 4.95
CA TRP A 328 -30.29 -14.13 6.24
C TRP A 328 -31.39 -13.09 6.31
N ILE A 329 -32.37 -13.33 7.16
CA ILE A 329 -33.44 -12.40 7.51
C ILE A 329 -33.64 -12.41 9.02
N CYS A 330 -33.63 -11.24 9.65
CA CYS A 330 -33.84 -11.12 11.11
C CYS A 330 -35.30 -10.85 11.42
N ALA A 331 -35.66 -10.90 12.71
CA ALA A 331 -37.01 -10.61 13.19
C ALA A 331 -37.57 -9.22 12.77
N ASN A 332 -36.70 -8.21 12.60
CA ASN A 332 -37.08 -6.89 12.10
C ASN A 332 -37.26 -6.85 10.56
N GLY A 333 -37.19 -7.99 9.88
CA GLY A 333 -37.35 -8.10 8.43
C GLY A 333 -36.14 -7.69 7.60
N HIS A 334 -35.04 -7.23 8.22
CA HIS A 334 -33.84 -6.87 7.47
C HIS A 334 -33.18 -8.08 6.84
N GLU A 335 -32.79 -7.96 5.58
CA GLU A 335 -32.14 -9.02 4.81
C GLU A 335 -30.68 -8.68 4.53
N TRP A 336 -29.75 -9.61 4.76
CA TRP A 336 -28.33 -9.39 4.49
C TRP A 336 -27.60 -10.68 4.12
N GLN A 337 -26.41 -10.54 3.54
CA GLN A 337 -25.52 -11.68 3.29
C GLN A 337 -24.45 -11.80 4.36
N ALA A 338 -24.26 -13.01 4.87
CA ALA A 338 -23.16 -13.35 5.78
C ALA A 338 -22.79 -14.83 5.62
N THR A 339 -21.57 -15.20 6.03
CA THR A 339 -21.17 -16.62 6.05
C THR A 339 -21.83 -17.37 7.20
N THR A 340 -22.10 -18.68 7.03
CA THR A 340 -22.64 -19.50 8.13
C THR A 340 -21.72 -19.50 9.35
N ASN A 341 -20.40 -19.58 9.14
CA ASN A 341 -19.41 -19.48 10.21
C ASN A 341 -19.48 -18.13 10.96
N SER A 342 -19.66 -17.01 10.25
CA SER A 342 -19.80 -15.69 10.90
C SER A 342 -21.05 -15.65 11.78
N ARG A 343 -22.17 -16.17 11.29
CA ARG A 343 -23.41 -16.26 12.08
C ARG A 343 -23.26 -17.18 13.29
N ASN A 344 -22.63 -18.34 13.10
CA ASN A 344 -22.35 -19.31 14.15
C ASN A 344 -21.44 -18.74 15.27
N ARG A 345 -20.60 -17.76 14.96
CA ARG A 345 -19.78 -17.02 15.94
C ARG A 345 -20.54 -15.91 16.69
N GLY A 346 -21.83 -15.73 16.43
CA GLY A 346 -22.67 -14.75 17.10
C GLY A 346 -22.80 -13.40 16.39
N ASN A 347 -22.27 -13.22 15.17
CA ASN A 347 -22.53 -11.99 14.41
C ASN A 347 -24.00 -11.96 13.98
N THR A 348 -24.72 -10.93 14.41
CA THR A 348 -26.15 -10.75 14.16
C THR A 348 -26.40 -9.82 12.95
N CYS A 349 -27.65 -9.43 12.74
CA CYS A 349 -28.04 -8.48 11.71
C CYS A 349 -27.20 -7.18 11.80
N PRO A 350 -26.48 -6.80 10.71
CA PRO A 350 -25.61 -5.64 10.72
C PRO A 350 -26.37 -4.31 10.83
N TYR A 351 -27.64 -4.28 10.43
CA TYR A 351 -28.49 -3.10 10.57
C TYR A 351 -28.96 -2.91 12.00
N CYS A 352 -29.48 -3.97 12.65
CA CYS A 352 -29.93 -3.91 14.05
C CYS A 352 -28.77 -3.58 15.01
N SER A 353 -27.56 -4.05 14.71
CA SER A 353 -26.36 -3.79 15.50
C SER A 353 -25.67 -2.46 15.18
N ASN A 354 -26.27 -1.60 14.33
CA ASN A 354 -25.71 -0.33 13.89
C ASN A 354 -24.29 -0.44 13.31
N ASN A 355 -24.01 -1.56 12.62
CA ASN A 355 -22.79 -1.70 11.84
C ASN A 355 -22.99 -1.16 10.42
N TYR A 356 -24.17 -1.37 9.83
CA TYR A 356 -24.55 -0.86 8.51
C TYR A 356 -25.72 0.13 8.61
N VAL A 357 -25.73 1.12 7.72
CA VAL A 357 -26.84 2.07 7.58
C VAL A 357 -27.98 1.46 6.76
N LEU A 358 -29.20 1.70 7.23
CA LEU A 358 -30.45 1.40 6.55
C LEU A 358 -31.34 2.64 6.65
N ALA A 359 -31.54 3.31 5.52
CA ALA A 359 -32.38 4.50 5.43
C ALA A 359 -33.83 4.19 5.87
N GLY A 360 -34.40 5.08 6.68
CA GLY A 360 -35.72 4.91 7.30
C GLY A 360 -35.71 4.05 8.56
N TYR A 361 -34.55 3.58 9.04
CA TYR A 361 -34.46 2.76 10.24
C TYR A 361 -33.42 3.29 11.24
N ASN A 362 -32.14 3.28 10.87
CA ASN A 362 -31.04 3.61 11.79
C ASN A 362 -30.13 4.75 11.31
N ASP A 363 -30.49 5.38 10.20
CA ASP A 363 -29.78 6.55 9.68
C ASP A 363 -30.00 7.81 10.56
N LEU A 364 -29.15 8.81 10.37
CA LEU A 364 -29.17 10.05 11.15
C LEU A 364 -30.44 10.86 10.89
N ALA A 365 -30.93 10.95 9.65
CA ALA A 365 -32.13 11.72 9.32
C ALA A 365 -33.36 11.19 10.07
N THR A 366 -33.50 9.86 10.12
CA THR A 366 -34.61 9.18 10.79
C THR A 366 -34.49 9.26 12.31
N THR A 367 -33.29 8.99 12.86
CA THR A 367 -33.14 8.85 14.32
C THR A 367 -32.87 10.16 15.05
N HIS A 368 -32.27 11.16 14.39
CA HIS A 368 -31.91 12.46 14.99
C HIS A 368 -32.16 13.61 13.99
N PRO A 369 -33.42 13.90 13.66
CA PRO A 369 -33.79 14.90 12.66
C PRO A 369 -33.36 16.33 13.04
N ASP A 370 -33.17 16.62 14.33
CA ASP A 370 -32.61 17.86 14.86
C ASP A 370 -31.14 18.04 14.46
N ILE A 371 -30.32 17.00 14.60
CA ILE A 371 -28.91 17.01 14.17
C ILE A 371 -28.83 17.08 12.64
N ALA A 372 -29.71 16.36 11.93
CA ALA A 372 -29.76 16.38 10.47
C ALA A 372 -30.11 17.77 9.89
N LYS A 373 -30.85 18.61 10.62
CA LYS A 373 -31.13 20.01 10.23
C LYS A 373 -29.89 20.90 10.26
N GLU A 374 -28.92 20.59 11.12
CA GLU A 374 -27.65 21.32 11.19
C GLU A 374 -26.63 20.87 10.13
N TRP A 375 -26.95 19.90 9.27
CA TRP A 375 -26.02 19.33 8.30
C TRP A 375 -25.55 20.37 7.27
N ASP A 376 -24.23 20.44 7.06
CA ASP A 376 -23.63 21.29 6.01
C ASP A 376 -23.62 20.52 4.66
N TYR A 377 -24.67 20.69 3.87
CA TYR A 377 -24.84 20.01 2.57
C TYR A 377 -23.81 20.44 1.50
N GLU A 378 -23.11 21.56 1.69
CA GLU A 378 -22.07 22.01 0.74
C GLU A 378 -20.72 21.35 1.04
N LYS A 379 -20.42 21.10 2.32
CA LYS A 379 -19.14 20.53 2.75
C LYS A 379 -19.15 19.02 2.96
N ASN A 380 -20.32 18.42 3.19
CA ASN A 380 -20.45 16.98 3.33
C ASN A 380 -20.85 16.34 2.00
N LYS A 381 -20.17 15.24 1.64
CA LYS A 381 -20.52 14.47 0.44
C LYS A 381 -21.73 13.58 0.69
N GLU A 382 -21.75 12.93 1.85
CA GLU A 382 -22.82 12.04 2.28
C GLU A 382 -24.01 12.84 2.83
N LYS A 383 -25.20 12.28 2.65
CA LYS A 383 -26.44 12.81 3.19
C LYS A 383 -26.73 12.22 4.59
N PRO A 384 -27.57 12.89 5.40
CA PRO A 384 -27.96 12.38 6.71
C PRO A 384 -28.61 10.97 6.69
N ASP A 385 -29.31 10.60 5.62
CA ASP A 385 -29.93 9.27 5.46
C ASP A 385 -28.94 8.16 5.05
N GLU A 386 -27.68 8.52 4.79
CA GLU A 386 -26.60 7.61 4.38
C GLU A 386 -25.58 7.34 5.52
N VAL A 387 -25.80 7.90 6.71
CA VAL A 387 -24.85 7.84 7.83
C VAL A 387 -25.51 7.41 9.14
N LEU A 388 -24.77 6.70 9.98
CA LEU A 388 -25.22 6.29 11.31
C LEU A 388 -24.94 7.38 12.35
N ALA A 389 -25.96 7.74 13.14
CA ALA A 389 -25.85 8.75 14.21
C ALA A 389 -24.82 8.40 15.30
N GLY A 390 -24.48 7.12 15.48
CA GLY A 390 -23.49 6.66 16.46
C GLY A 390 -22.05 6.62 15.95
N SER A 391 -21.78 7.01 14.69
CA SER A 391 -20.45 6.84 14.10
C SER A 391 -19.40 7.78 14.73
N ASN A 392 -18.29 7.21 15.18
CA ASN A 392 -17.12 7.95 15.66
C ASN A 392 -15.94 7.95 14.67
N ILE A 393 -16.15 7.40 13.46
CA ILE A 393 -15.06 7.15 12.51
C ILE A 393 -14.70 8.44 11.76
N LYS A 394 -15.71 9.18 11.30
CA LYS A 394 -15.55 10.35 10.43
C LYS A 394 -16.14 11.60 11.10
N LYS A 395 -15.49 12.74 10.89
CA LYS A 395 -16.04 14.06 11.21
C LYS A 395 -16.87 14.59 10.04
N TYR A 396 -18.01 15.16 10.37
CA TYR A 396 -18.90 15.84 9.42
C TYR A 396 -19.01 17.32 9.78
N TRP A 397 -19.31 18.14 8.79
CA TRP A 397 -19.51 19.56 8.92
C TRP A 397 -20.95 19.89 9.29
N PHE A 398 -21.13 20.82 10.21
CA PHE A 398 -22.42 21.30 10.67
C PHE A 398 -22.44 22.83 10.63
N ILE A 399 -23.61 23.39 10.38
CA ILE A 399 -23.94 24.81 10.52
C ILE A 399 -24.96 24.93 11.64
N CYS A 400 -24.53 25.43 12.80
CA CYS A 400 -25.45 25.60 13.92
C CYS A 400 -26.48 26.72 13.63
N PRO A 401 -27.56 26.85 14.43
CA PRO A 401 -28.56 27.89 14.25
C PRO A 401 -28.03 29.33 14.26
N LYS A 402 -26.84 29.59 14.84
CA LYS A 402 -26.15 30.89 14.82
C LYS A 402 -25.27 31.12 13.58
N GLY A 403 -25.30 30.18 12.63
CA GLY A 403 -24.53 30.24 11.39
C GLY A 403 -23.04 29.94 11.56
N HIS A 404 -22.63 29.29 12.65
CA HIS A 404 -21.24 28.85 12.82
C HIS A 404 -21.03 27.53 12.08
N SER A 405 -20.05 27.50 11.16
CA SER A 405 -19.61 26.27 10.50
C SER A 405 -18.50 25.61 11.33
N TYR A 406 -18.69 24.34 11.68
CA TYR A 406 -17.74 23.56 12.49
C TYR A 406 -17.82 22.08 12.12
N SER A 407 -16.81 21.29 12.50
CA SER A 407 -16.79 19.85 12.22
C SER A 407 -16.60 19.01 13.48
N THR A 408 -17.36 17.93 13.63
CA THR A 408 -17.23 16.96 14.73
C THR A 408 -17.71 15.57 14.30
N THR A 409 -17.46 14.53 15.10
CA THR A 409 -18.00 13.19 14.83
C THR A 409 -19.47 13.10 15.23
N LEU A 410 -20.22 12.21 14.58
CA LEU A 410 -21.63 12.02 14.88
C LEU A 410 -21.87 11.50 16.29
N LEU A 411 -21.00 10.61 16.78
CA LEU A 411 -21.05 10.17 18.18
C LEU A 411 -20.95 11.34 19.16
N ASN A 412 -20.01 12.28 18.95
CA ASN A 412 -19.86 13.44 19.82
C ASN A 412 -21.05 14.40 19.68
N ARG A 413 -21.55 14.59 18.46
CA ARG A 413 -22.72 15.43 18.22
C ARG A 413 -23.97 14.87 18.92
N LYS A 414 -24.18 13.56 18.84
CA LYS A 414 -25.21 12.80 19.55
C LYS A 414 -25.08 12.90 21.08
N LYS A 415 -23.85 12.85 21.62
CA LYS A 415 -23.57 13.03 23.06
C LYS A 415 -23.79 14.47 23.57
N GLY A 416 -24.24 15.40 22.73
CA GLY A 416 -24.51 16.79 23.12
C GLY A 416 -23.29 17.72 23.04
N THR A 417 -22.23 17.35 22.29
CA THR A 417 -21.16 18.30 21.97
C THR A 417 -21.67 19.29 20.93
N ASP A 418 -22.17 20.43 21.40
CA ASP A 418 -22.70 21.51 20.56
C ASP A 418 -21.61 22.28 19.82
N CYS A 419 -22.02 23.31 19.08
CA CYS A 419 -21.10 24.17 18.35
C CYS A 419 -20.01 24.73 19.28
N PRO A 420 -18.72 24.39 19.05
CA PRO A 420 -17.63 24.79 19.92
C PRO A 420 -17.39 26.31 19.87
N ILE A 421 -17.77 26.95 18.76
CA ILE A 421 -17.69 28.40 18.60
C ILE A 421 -18.74 29.07 19.50
N CYS A 422 -19.98 28.57 19.53
CA CYS A 422 -20.99 29.06 20.46
C CYS A 422 -20.57 28.84 21.92
N ALA A 423 -20.01 27.68 22.24
CA ALA A 423 -19.52 27.40 23.59
C ALA A 423 -18.41 28.38 24.02
N MET A 424 -17.48 28.70 23.11
CA MET A 424 -16.42 29.68 23.37
C MET A 424 -16.97 31.10 23.55
N GLU A 425 -17.96 31.52 22.75
CA GLU A 425 -18.57 32.85 22.86
C GLU A 425 -19.42 33.04 24.12
N ARG A 426 -20.04 31.96 24.62
CA ARG A 426 -20.89 32.01 25.82
C ARG A 426 -20.11 32.25 27.09
N HIS A 427 -18.88 31.72 27.18
CA HIS A 427 -18.16 31.59 28.45
C HIS A 427 -19.00 30.92 29.56
N THR A 428 -20.01 30.12 29.20
CA THR A 428 -20.88 29.40 30.14
C THR A 428 -21.08 27.98 29.62
N SER A 429 -20.86 26.97 30.46
CA SER A 429 -20.95 25.56 30.09
C SER A 429 -22.38 25.01 30.27
N PHE A 430 -22.75 23.99 29.48
CA PHE A 430 -24.06 23.33 29.63
C PHE A 430 -24.26 22.77 31.05
N PRO A 431 -23.27 22.13 31.70
CA PRO A 431 -23.37 21.70 33.09
C PRO A 431 -23.71 22.80 34.10
N GLU A 432 -23.13 24.01 33.97
CA GLU A 432 -23.49 25.16 34.82
C GLU A 432 -24.98 25.51 34.71
N LYS A 433 -25.52 25.44 33.48
CA LYS A 433 -26.94 25.72 33.22
C LYS A 433 -27.86 24.63 33.76
N VAL A 434 -27.46 23.36 33.68
CA VAL A 434 -28.20 22.25 34.29
C VAL A 434 -28.25 22.43 35.81
N ILE A 435 -27.12 22.74 36.45
CA ILE A 435 -27.07 23.01 37.90
C ILE A 435 -27.99 24.18 38.25
N CYS A 436 -27.87 25.30 37.54
CA CYS A 436 -28.69 26.48 37.79
C CYS A 436 -30.19 26.19 37.59
N PHE A 437 -30.56 25.46 36.53
CA PHE A 437 -31.94 25.10 36.24
C PHE A 437 -32.58 24.36 37.42
N TYR A 438 -31.92 23.31 37.90
CA TYR A 438 -32.44 22.55 39.02
C TYR A 438 -32.40 23.34 40.33
N MET A 439 -31.35 24.15 40.58
CA MET A 439 -31.35 25.02 41.75
C MET A 439 -32.55 25.98 41.73
N LYS A 440 -32.86 26.62 40.60
CA LYS A 440 -34.04 27.50 40.44
C LYS A 440 -35.38 26.77 40.58
N LYS A 441 -35.41 25.47 40.27
CA LYS A 441 -36.63 24.65 40.38
C LYS A 441 -37.01 24.36 41.83
N TYR A 442 -36.03 24.34 42.74
CA TYR A 442 -36.21 23.90 44.13
C TYR A 442 -35.86 24.96 45.18
N LEU A 443 -35.28 26.09 44.77
CA LEU A 443 -34.87 27.20 45.65
C LEU A 443 -35.27 28.53 45.01
N ASP A 444 -35.64 29.48 45.85
CA ASP A 444 -35.94 30.85 45.45
C ASP A 444 -34.65 31.69 45.32
N ASP A 445 -34.74 32.81 44.61
CA ASP A 445 -33.72 33.85 44.50
C ASP A 445 -32.32 33.39 44.02
N ILE A 446 -32.26 32.36 43.17
CA ILE A 446 -30.99 31.90 42.56
C ILE A 446 -30.45 32.92 41.55
N VAL A 447 -29.21 33.36 41.78
CA VAL A 447 -28.46 34.32 40.95
C VAL A 447 -27.40 33.58 40.14
N GLU A 448 -27.36 33.85 38.84
CA GLU A 448 -26.33 33.34 37.92
C GLU A 448 -25.18 34.34 37.79
N ASN A 449 -23.94 33.84 37.66
CA ASN A 449 -22.71 34.64 37.50
C ASN A 449 -22.62 35.76 38.55
N TYR A 450 -22.84 35.38 39.81
CA TYR A 450 -22.85 36.32 40.93
C TYR A 450 -21.48 36.95 41.11
N HIS A 451 -21.42 38.27 41.10
CA HIS A 451 -20.20 39.03 41.36
C HIS A 451 -20.49 40.07 42.43
N ASP A 452 -19.57 40.19 43.39
CA ASP A 452 -19.64 41.23 44.40
C ASP A 452 -18.23 41.67 44.80
N SER A 453 -18.13 42.93 45.24
CA SER A 453 -16.86 43.53 45.66
C SER A 453 -16.16 42.75 46.79
N THR A 454 -16.91 42.03 47.64
CA THR A 454 -16.37 41.21 48.74
C THR A 454 -15.64 39.94 48.29
N ILE A 455 -15.88 39.47 47.06
CA ILE A 455 -15.18 38.33 46.43
C ILE A 455 -14.22 38.79 45.31
N GLY A 456 -13.93 40.09 45.25
CA GLY A 456 -13.01 40.70 44.28
C GLY A 456 -13.59 40.79 42.86
N ARG A 457 -12.74 40.59 41.83
CA ARG A 457 -13.17 40.55 40.42
C ARG A 457 -13.63 39.14 39.96
N LYS A 458 -13.98 38.26 40.91
CA LYS A 458 -14.31 36.86 40.65
C LYS A 458 -15.83 36.70 40.61
N GLU A 459 -16.34 35.80 39.76
CA GLU A 459 -17.76 35.44 39.68
C GLU A 459 -18.01 34.08 40.36
N ILE A 460 -19.22 33.82 40.84
CA ILE A 460 -19.70 32.49 41.27
C ILE A 460 -20.76 32.03 40.27
N ASP A 461 -20.62 30.84 39.69
CA ASP A 461 -21.49 30.36 38.60
C ASP A 461 -22.98 30.38 38.99
N VAL A 462 -23.32 29.80 40.15
CA VAL A 462 -24.67 29.78 40.70
C VAL A 462 -24.63 30.13 42.19
N PHE A 463 -25.40 31.14 42.61
CA PHE A 463 -25.42 31.62 43.99
C PHE A 463 -26.84 31.68 44.54
N CYS A 464 -27.03 31.14 45.75
CA CYS A 464 -28.24 31.28 46.56
C CYS A 464 -27.94 32.30 47.68
N PRO A 465 -28.45 33.55 47.56
CA PRO A 465 -28.20 34.60 48.53
C PRO A 465 -28.74 34.28 49.93
N GLU A 466 -29.95 33.72 50.01
CA GLU A 466 -30.63 33.37 51.26
C GLU A 466 -29.75 32.49 52.17
N HIS A 467 -29.10 31.50 51.56
CA HIS A 467 -28.29 30.52 52.29
C HIS A 467 -26.79 30.84 52.27
N LYS A 468 -26.39 31.95 51.64
CA LYS A 468 -25.00 32.28 51.28
C LYS A 468 -24.26 31.06 50.71
N PHE A 469 -24.88 30.39 49.75
CA PHE A 469 -24.38 29.14 49.18
C PHE A 469 -24.06 29.33 47.70
N GLY A 470 -22.82 29.02 47.32
CA GLY A 470 -22.36 29.12 45.94
C GLY A 470 -22.03 27.74 45.37
N VAL A 471 -22.33 27.54 44.10
CA VAL A 471 -21.90 26.38 43.31
C VAL A 471 -21.01 26.84 42.17
N GLU A 472 -19.89 26.13 42.00
CA GLU A 472 -18.97 26.28 40.87
C GLU A 472 -18.91 24.98 40.07
N TYR A 473 -18.87 25.10 38.76
CA TYR A 473 -18.59 24.00 37.86
C TYR A 473 -17.18 24.16 37.27
N ASP A 474 -16.25 23.33 37.75
CA ASP A 474 -14.84 23.45 37.37
C ASP A 474 -14.51 22.53 36.20
N GLY A 475 -14.57 23.09 34.99
CA GLY A 475 -14.12 22.41 33.77
C GLY A 475 -12.59 22.21 33.73
N ARG A 476 -12.11 21.01 33.40
CA ARG A 476 -10.69 20.65 33.43
C ARG A 476 -9.80 21.51 32.52
N ALA A 477 -10.37 22.08 31.48
CA ALA A 477 -9.66 22.93 30.53
C ALA A 477 -9.23 24.28 31.14
N TRP A 478 -10.00 24.80 32.10
CA TRP A 478 -9.88 26.15 32.64
C TRP A 478 -9.26 26.15 34.05
N HIS A 479 -9.50 25.10 34.85
CA HIS A 479 -9.00 25.00 36.24
C HIS A 479 -7.63 24.30 36.34
N LYS A 480 -6.64 24.88 35.64
CA LYS A 480 -5.24 24.41 35.66
C LYS A 480 -4.39 25.06 36.76
N ASN A 481 -4.82 26.20 37.30
CA ASN A 481 -4.05 26.97 38.29
C ASN A 481 -4.72 26.90 39.67
N VAL A 482 -4.22 25.99 40.50
CA VAL A 482 -4.71 25.75 41.87
C VAL A 482 -4.66 27.00 42.75
N GLN A 483 -3.69 27.89 42.56
CA GLN A 483 -3.57 29.08 43.42
C GLN A 483 -4.74 30.05 43.23
N ARG A 484 -5.28 30.17 42.00
CA ARG A 484 -6.49 30.97 41.76
C ARG A 484 -7.72 30.36 42.41
N ASP A 485 -7.82 29.04 42.34
CA ASP A 485 -8.91 28.27 42.94
C ASP A 485 -8.91 28.41 44.47
N ILE A 486 -7.75 28.23 45.12
CA ILE A 486 -7.60 28.42 46.57
C ILE A 486 -7.93 29.87 46.97
N ALA A 487 -7.46 30.85 46.21
CA ALA A 487 -7.76 32.25 46.49
C ALA A 487 -9.25 32.55 46.37
N LYS A 488 -9.97 31.92 45.45
CA LYS A 488 -11.44 32.06 45.33
C LYS A 488 -12.15 31.40 46.50
N ASP A 489 -11.75 30.18 46.87
CA ASP A 489 -12.31 29.46 48.02
C ASP A 489 -12.14 30.25 49.34
N ASN A 490 -10.99 30.91 49.53
CA ASN A 490 -10.72 31.76 50.69
C ASN A 490 -11.55 33.04 50.68
N ASP A 491 -11.64 33.73 49.54
CA ASP A 491 -12.45 34.95 49.43
C ASP A 491 -13.94 34.67 49.70
N CYS A 492 -14.47 33.55 49.17
CA CYS A 492 -15.83 33.09 49.47
C CYS A 492 -15.99 32.83 50.97
N LEU A 493 -15.04 32.14 51.63
CA LEU A 493 -15.11 31.92 53.07
C LEU A 493 -15.11 33.24 53.85
N SER A 494 -14.25 34.19 53.48
CA SER A 494 -14.19 35.52 54.11
C SER A 494 -15.49 36.32 53.95
N ALA A 495 -16.22 36.12 52.84
CA ALA A 495 -17.55 36.68 52.61
C ALA A 495 -18.68 35.91 53.33
N GLY A 496 -18.35 34.82 54.04
CA GLY A 496 -19.32 33.93 54.70
C GLY A 496 -20.09 33.03 53.73
N ILE A 497 -19.56 32.82 52.53
CA ILE A 497 -20.18 32.00 51.48
C ILE A 497 -19.66 30.56 51.59
N THR A 498 -20.58 29.61 51.66
CA THR A 498 -20.26 28.18 51.53
C THR A 498 -20.16 27.82 50.06
N LEU A 499 -18.97 27.41 49.60
CA LEU A 499 -18.73 27.08 48.21
C LEU A 499 -18.71 25.56 47.98
N PHE A 500 -19.53 25.10 47.04
CA PHE A 500 -19.57 23.72 46.56
C PHE A 500 -19.06 23.67 45.12
N ARG A 501 -18.05 22.84 44.85
CA ARG A 501 -17.42 22.74 43.53
C ARG A 501 -17.70 21.38 42.91
N VAL A 502 -18.31 21.37 41.74
CA VAL A 502 -18.47 20.20 40.87
C VAL A 502 -17.29 20.21 39.89
N ARG A 503 -16.32 19.31 40.07
CA ARG A 503 -15.04 19.33 39.34
C ARG A 503 -14.95 18.20 38.34
N GLU A 504 -14.54 18.49 37.11
CA GLU A 504 -14.23 17.44 36.16
C GLU A 504 -12.96 16.65 36.58
N ILE A 505 -12.99 15.33 36.41
CA ILE A 505 -11.82 14.48 36.58
C ILE A 505 -10.71 14.95 35.64
N GLY A 506 -9.55 15.26 36.23
CA GLY A 506 -8.40 15.88 35.56
C GLY A 506 -8.13 17.33 35.98
N CYS A 507 -9.02 17.96 36.75
CA CYS A 507 -8.69 19.14 37.55
C CYS A 507 -7.63 18.78 38.61
N HIS A 508 -6.69 19.69 38.90
CA HIS A 508 -5.68 19.46 39.93
C HIS A 508 -6.34 19.35 41.31
N GLU A 509 -5.94 18.36 42.11
CA GLU A 509 -6.43 18.18 43.47
C GLU A 509 -5.75 19.13 44.46
N TYR A 510 -6.52 19.64 45.42
CA TYR A 510 -6.01 20.46 46.51
C TYR A 510 -6.99 20.47 47.68
N LYS A 511 -6.48 20.75 48.89
CA LYS A 511 -7.28 20.93 50.09
C LYS A 511 -7.64 22.41 50.27
N SER A 512 -8.91 22.69 50.54
CA SER A 512 -9.41 24.04 50.82
C SER A 512 -10.75 23.95 51.57
N THR A 513 -11.35 25.12 51.78
CA THR A 513 -12.62 25.34 52.50
C THR A 513 -13.86 24.92 51.71
N SER A 514 -13.73 24.71 50.39
CA SER A 514 -14.84 24.33 49.53
C SER A 514 -15.12 22.82 49.54
N ILE A 515 -16.41 22.46 49.45
CA ILE A 515 -16.84 21.07 49.23
C ILE A 515 -16.59 20.71 47.77
N LYS A 516 -16.11 19.49 47.48
CA LYS A 516 -15.75 19.07 46.11
C LYS A 516 -16.42 17.74 45.76
N LYS A 517 -17.08 17.69 44.60
CA LYS A 517 -17.59 16.46 43.98
C LYS A 517 -16.93 16.32 42.61
N TYR A 518 -16.25 15.20 42.38
CA TYR A 518 -15.62 14.94 41.08
C TYR A 518 -16.55 14.16 40.16
N ILE A 519 -16.59 14.56 38.89
CA ILE A 519 -17.40 13.92 37.84
C ILE A 519 -16.57 13.68 36.57
N LYS A 520 -16.91 12.66 35.80
CA LYS A 520 -16.40 12.47 34.44
C LYS A 520 -16.92 13.59 33.51
N PRO A 521 -16.04 14.17 32.66
CA PRO A 521 -16.47 15.11 31.63
C PRO A 521 -17.58 14.55 30.74
N TYR A 522 -18.63 15.33 30.49
CA TYR A 522 -19.77 14.97 29.63
C TYR A 522 -20.59 13.75 30.07
N ASP A 523 -20.46 13.29 31.32
CA ASP A 523 -21.28 12.22 31.89
C ASP A 523 -22.51 12.79 32.59
N MET A 524 -23.67 12.68 31.95
CA MET A 524 -24.93 13.26 32.46
C MET A 524 -25.41 12.54 33.73
N GLN A 525 -25.09 11.26 33.90
CA GLN A 525 -25.48 10.53 35.10
C GLN A 525 -24.66 11.01 36.30
N GLU A 526 -23.35 11.19 36.15
CA GLU A 526 -22.52 11.72 37.23
C GLU A 526 -22.84 13.20 37.54
N LEU A 527 -23.25 13.99 36.54
CA LEU A 527 -23.74 15.35 36.76
C LEU A 527 -25.04 15.36 37.58
N LYS A 528 -26.00 14.47 37.28
CA LYS A 528 -27.20 14.26 38.09
C LYS A 528 -26.84 13.90 39.53
N ASP A 529 -25.92 12.97 39.73
CA ASP A 529 -25.48 12.55 41.06
C ASP A 529 -24.80 13.70 41.84
N ALA A 530 -24.09 14.59 41.13
CA ALA A 530 -23.50 15.79 41.74
C ALA A 530 -24.57 16.79 42.19
N ILE A 531 -25.62 17.02 41.40
CA ILE A 531 -26.74 17.90 41.79
C ILE A 531 -27.50 17.32 42.98
N LEU A 532 -27.76 16.02 43.00
CA LEU A 532 -28.34 15.34 44.17
C LEU A 532 -27.44 15.48 45.41
N SER A 533 -26.11 15.43 45.24
CA SER A 533 -25.17 15.67 46.34
C SER A 533 -25.23 17.11 46.86
N ILE A 534 -25.45 18.10 45.98
CA ILE A 534 -25.67 19.51 46.37
C ILE A 534 -26.94 19.62 47.22
N PHE A 535 -28.07 19.06 46.77
CA PHE A 535 -29.32 19.12 47.53
C PHE A 535 -29.25 18.35 48.85
N SER A 536 -28.58 17.19 48.88
CA SER A 536 -28.33 16.45 50.12
C SER A 536 -27.52 17.28 51.13
N PHE A 537 -26.50 17.99 50.66
CA PHE A 537 -25.72 18.90 51.50
C PHE A 537 -26.57 20.08 52.01
N LEU A 538 -27.39 20.68 51.14
CA LEU A 538 -28.27 21.78 51.52
C LEU A 538 -29.30 21.36 52.57
N ASN A 539 -29.96 20.21 52.38
CA ASN A 539 -30.89 19.62 53.35
C ASN A 539 -30.21 19.41 54.71
N SER A 540 -29.00 18.84 54.73
CA SER A 540 -28.26 18.58 55.97
C SER A 540 -27.82 19.85 56.67
N LYS A 541 -27.27 20.83 55.93
CA LYS A 541 -26.67 22.03 56.51
C LYS A 541 -27.70 23.07 56.95
N TYR A 542 -28.75 23.25 56.16
CA TYR A 542 -29.73 24.31 56.34
C TYR A 542 -31.12 23.79 56.77
N GLN A 543 -31.23 22.49 57.11
CA GLN A 543 -32.47 21.82 57.51
C GLN A 543 -33.61 21.99 56.48
N LEU A 544 -33.27 21.96 55.19
CA LEU A 544 -34.24 21.97 54.10
C LEU A 544 -34.81 20.56 53.85
N ASN A 545 -35.95 20.48 53.16
CA ASN A 545 -36.61 19.23 52.77
C ASN A 545 -36.78 19.13 51.25
N ILE A 546 -35.68 19.26 50.51
CA ILE A 546 -35.66 19.19 49.05
C ILE A 546 -35.60 17.72 48.61
N ASP A 547 -36.68 17.24 48.00
CA ASP A 547 -36.72 15.94 47.30
C ASP A 547 -36.69 16.17 45.79
N ALA A 548 -35.48 16.19 45.23
CA ALA A 548 -35.25 16.59 43.85
C ALA A 548 -35.38 15.43 42.87
N ILE A 549 -36.29 15.55 41.90
CA ILE A 549 -36.43 14.65 40.76
C ILE A 549 -35.67 15.27 39.59
N ILE A 550 -34.60 14.59 39.18
CA ILE A 550 -33.67 15.04 38.14
C ILE A 550 -33.73 14.09 36.95
N ASP A 551 -34.18 14.61 35.81
CA ASP A 551 -34.14 13.96 34.50
C ASP A 551 -33.63 14.97 33.45
N ILE A 552 -32.31 14.99 33.29
CA ILE A 552 -31.61 15.96 32.44
C ILE A 552 -32.02 15.79 30.97
N ASP A 553 -32.30 14.56 30.53
CA ASP A 553 -32.64 14.28 29.13
C ASP A 553 -34.07 14.74 28.81
N GLN A 554 -35.02 14.52 29.73
CA GLN A 554 -36.38 15.06 29.61
C GLN A 554 -36.40 16.60 29.66
N ASP A 555 -35.68 17.19 30.61
CA ASP A 555 -35.68 18.65 30.83
C ASP A 555 -34.75 19.40 29.85
N ARG A 556 -33.98 18.68 29.02
CA ARG A 556 -32.97 19.23 28.11
C ARG A 556 -33.50 20.37 27.24
N ALA A 557 -34.70 20.23 26.69
CA ALA A 557 -35.29 21.22 25.80
C ALA A 557 -35.51 22.56 26.52
N GLU A 558 -36.02 22.53 27.74
CA GLU A 558 -36.27 23.72 28.57
C GLU A 558 -34.96 24.36 29.03
N ILE A 559 -33.97 23.55 29.44
CA ILE A 559 -32.63 24.04 29.81
C ILE A 559 -31.97 24.77 28.62
N LEU A 560 -32.07 24.20 27.42
CA LEU A 560 -31.57 24.84 26.19
C LEU A 560 -32.37 26.10 25.83
N GLU A 561 -33.67 26.15 26.12
CA GLU A 561 -34.50 27.34 25.92
C GLU A 561 -34.09 28.49 26.84
N GLN A 562 -33.79 28.22 28.12
CA GLN A 562 -33.26 29.23 29.05
C GLN A 562 -31.93 29.81 28.56
N ILE A 563 -31.05 28.96 28.01
CA ILE A 563 -29.82 29.41 27.34
C ILE A 563 -30.17 30.32 26.16
N THR A 564 -31.13 29.91 25.32
CA THR A 564 -31.55 30.68 24.14
C THR A 564 -32.15 32.04 24.50
N LEU A 565 -32.92 32.14 25.60
CA LEU A 565 -33.49 33.39 26.10
C LEU A 565 -32.41 34.34 26.64
N SER A 566 -31.47 33.83 27.44
CA SER A 566 -30.30 34.59 27.91
C SER A 566 -29.48 35.12 26.71
N GLU A 567 -29.30 34.30 25.68
CA GLU A 567 -28.60 34.68 24.45
C GLU A 567 -29.32 35.76 23.64
N LYS A 568 -30.66 35.71 23.55
CA LYS A 568 -31.45 36.76 22.90
C LYS A 568 -31.25 38.10 23.59
N GLY A 569 -31.28 38.13 24.93
CA GLY A 569 -31.01 39.34 25.72
C GLY A 569 -29.59 39.88 25.54
N ASN A 570 -28.62 38.99 25.31
CA ASN A 570 -27.22 39.35 25.10
C ASN A 570 -26.85 39.63 23.62
N SER A 571 -27.80 39.48 22.70
CA SER A 571 -27.57 39.70 21.27
C SER A 571 -27.17 41.15 21.00
N VAL A 572 -26.35 41.37 19.96
CA VAL A 572 -25.93 42.71 19.56
C VAL A 572 -27.12 43.53 19.07
N ALA A 573 -28.15 42.89 18.51
CA ALA A 573 -29.42 43.53 18.18
C ALA A 573 -30.11 44.21 19.38
N VAL A 574 -29.99 43.61 20.57
CA VAL A 574 -30.64 44.10 21.80
C VAL A 574 -29.71 45.06 22.55
N ARG A 575 -28.42 44.70 22.70
CA ARG A 575 -27.44 45.49 23.45
C ARG A 575 -26.91 46.71 22.66
N CYS A 576 -26.95 46.67 21.34
CA CYS A 576 -26.60 47.77 20.44
C CYS A 576 -27.63 47.90 19.30
N PRO A 577 -28.83 48.42 19.57
CA PRO A 577 -29.92 48.46 18.58
C PRO A 577 -29.58 49.19 17.28
N GLN A 578 -28.68 50.18 17.33
CA GLN A 578 -28.25 50.93 16.14
C GLN A 578 -27.61 50.03 15.08
N ILE A 579 -27.05 48.89 15.47
CA ILE A 579 -26.36 47.98 14.54
C ILE A 579 -27.26 47.51 13.39
N LYS A 580 -28.58 47.42 13.61
CA LYS A 580 -29.54 47.01 12.58
C LYS A 580 -29.57 47.97 11.40
N GLU A 581 -29.42 49.28 11.66
CA GLU A 581 -29.36 50.29 10.60
C GLU A 581 -28.08 50.23 9.78
N PHE A 582 -27.01 49.67 10.36
CA PHE A 582 -25.72 49.56 9.71
C PHE A 582 -25.43 48.16 9.17
N TRP A 583 -26.29 47.15 9.41
CA TRP A 583 -26.02 45.77 9.00
C TRP A 583 -26.18 45.58 7.49
N ASP A 584 -25.17 45.04 6.81
CA ASP A 584 -25.29 44.67 5.39
C ASP A 584 -25.90 43.25 5.27
N TYR A 585 -27.23 43.18 5.30
CA TYR A 585 -27.98 41.91 5.20
C TYR A 585 -27.67 41.11 3.93
N LYS A 586 -27.28 41.77 2.83
CA LYS A 586 -26.91 41.09 1.59
C LYS A 586 -25.56 40.39 1.72
N LYS A 587 -24.55 41.08 2.28
CA LYS A 587 -23.20 40.50 2.47
C LYS A 587 -23.11 39.53 3.65
N ASN A 588 -23.92 39.71 4.68
CA ASN A 588 -23.92 38.82 5.86
C ASN A 588 -24.80 37.56 5.68
N GLY A 589 -25.59 37.48 4.60
CA GLY A 589 -26.38 36.30 4.28
C GLY A 589 -27.40 35.93 5.35
N LYS A 590 -27.40 34.68 5.81
CA LYS A 590 -28.33 34.17 6.84
C LYS A 590 -28.04 34.66 8.26
N ILE A 591 -26.91 35.34 8.46
CA ILE A 591 -26.46 35.78 9.78
C ILE A 591 -27.12 37.12 10.11
N THR A 592 -27.92 37.14 11.18
CA THR A 592 -28.63 38.35 11.64
C THR A 592 -28.02 38.91 12.94
N PRO A 593 -28.20 40.21 13.23
CA PRO A 593 -27.77 40.81 14.49
C PRO A 593 -28.36 40.15 15.75
N GLU A 594 -29.53 39.51 15.65
CA GLU A 594 -30.20 38.82 16.76
C GLU A 594 -29.51 37.49 17.13
N GLN A 595 -28.74 36.92 16.20
CA GLN A 595 -28.06 35.64 16.40
C GLN A 595 -26.65 35.81 16.98
N ILE A 596 -26.11 37.03 16.97
CA ILE A 596 -24.73 37.33 17.37
C ILE A 596 -24.72 38.02 18.73
N SER A 597 -23.85 37.57 19.63
CA SER A 597 -23.61 38.23 20.92
C SER A 597 -22.99 39.63 20.75
N HIS A 598 -23.34 40.59 21.62
CA HIS A 598 -22.74 41.94 21.62
C HIS A 598 -21.22 41.96 21.83
N SER A 599 -20.67 40.93 22.48
CA SER A 599 -19.23 40.75 22.72
C SER A 599 -18.55 39.92 21.63
N SER A 600 -19.27 39.49 20.59
CA SER A 600 -18.73 38.58 19.57
C SER A 600 -17.55 39.19 18.83
N MET A 601 -16.50 38.39 18.68
CA MET A 601 -15.31 38.70 17.87
C MET A 601 -15.51 38.40 16.38
N LYS A 602 -16.72 37.97 15.98
CA LYS A 602 -17.08 37.71 14.59
C LYS A 602 -17.02 39.00 13.78
N LYS A 603 -16.44 38.91 12.57
CA LYS A 603 -16.50 40.00 11.60
C LYS A 603 -17.86 40.00 10.91
N ALA A 604 -18.41 41.18 10.70
CA ALA A 604 -19.61 41.40 9.92
C ALA A 604 -19.39 42.55 8.93
N PHE A 605 -20.17 42.52 7.86
CA PHE A 605 -20.24 43.61 6.89
C PHE A 605 -21.27 44.63 7.32
N PHE A 606 -20.87 45.90 7.24
CA PHE A 606 -21.70 47.04 7.57
C PHE A 606 -21.83 47.98 6.37
N LYS A 607 -22.96 48.68 6.29
CA LYS A 607 -23.27 49.69 5.30
C LYS A 607 -23.97 50.88 5.97
N CYS A 608 -23.54 52.10 5.71
CA CYS A 608 -24.23 53.29 6.21
C CYS A 608 -25.15 53.94 5.15
N LYS A 609 -25.97 54.91 5.58
CA LYS A 609 -26.87 55.69 4.72
C LYS A 609 -26.13 56.45 3.60
N SER A 610 -24.90 56.89 3.85
CA SER A 610 -24.04 57.53 2.83
C SER A 610 -23.42 56.54 1.82
N GLY A 611 -23.77 55.26 1.88
CA GLY A 611 -23.31 54.24 0.94
C GLY A 611 -21.96 53.60 1.27
N HIS A 612 -21.25 54.08 2.29
CA HIS A 612 -20.00 53.46 2.72
C HIS A 612 -20.22 52.05 3.23
N THR A 613 -19.41 51.10 2.76
CA THR A 613 -19.41 49.70 3.21
C THR A 613 -18.08 49.32 3.83
N TRP A 614 -18.08 48.57 4.93
CA TRP A 614 -16.85 48.05 5.54
C TRP A 614 -17.07 46.73 6.25
N GLU A 615 -15.98 46.02 6.52
CA GLU A 615 -15.96 44.85 7.39
C GLU A 615 -15.33 45.26 8.72
N GLU A 616 -15.95 44.89 9.84
CA GLU A 616 -15.44 45.13 11.19
C GLU A 616 -15.90 44.04 12.16
N VAL A 617 -15.20 43.90 13.28
CA VAL A 617 -15.60 43.01 14.37
C VAL A 617 -16.86 43.56 15.03
N VAL A 618 -17.86 42.71 15.31
CA VAL A 618 -19.16 43.12 15.87
C VAL A 618 -19.00 43.84 17.21
N SER A 619 -18.16 43.35 18.11
CA SER A 619 -17.88 44.03 19.39
C SER A 619 -17.22 45.41 19.22
N ASN A 620 -16.35 45.58 18.22
CA ASN A 620 -15.74 46.89 17.89
C ASN A 620 -16.79 47.88 17.38
N PHE A 621 -17.71 47.43 16.53
CA PHE A 621 -18.83 48.26 16.09
C PHE A 621 -19.75 48.58 17.28
N ALA A 622 -20.11 47.60 18.10
CA ALA A 622 -20.99 47.80 19.26
C ALA A 622 -20.43 48.84 20.24
N ALA A 623 -19.10 48.86 20.44
CA ALA A 623 -18.43 49.88 21.24
C ALA A 623 -18.44 51.28 20.59
N ARG A 624 -18.52 51.38 19.25
CA ARG A 624 -18.45 52.62 18.48
C ARG A 624 -19.41 52.56 17.29
N PRO A 625 -20.74 52.65 17.51
CA PRO A 625 -21.78 52.30 16.54
C PRO A 625 -22.00 53.39 15.49
N TRP A 626 -20.93 53.72 14.77
CA TRP A 626 -20.87 54.83 13.83
C TRP A 626 -20.01 54.45 12.63
N CYS A 627 -20.43 54.86 11.43
CA CYS A 627 -19.65 54.67 10.23
C CYS A 627 -18.24 55.30 10.36
N PRO A 628 -17.15 54.53 10.16
CA PRO A 628 -15.79 55.03 10.35
C PRO A 628 -15.40 56.09 9.32
N TYR A 629 -16.04 56.10 8.15
CA TYR A 629 -15.79 57.11 7.10
C TYR A 629 -16.56 58.41 7.38
N CYS A 630 -17.86 58.31 7.71
CA CYS A 630 -18.66 59.49 8.08
C CYS A 630 -18.11 60.20 9.32
N SER A 631 -17.59 59.44 10.30
CA SER A 631 -16.93 60.00 11.50
C SER A 631 -15.50 60.49 11.27
N GLY A 632 -14.96 60.39 10.05
CA GLY A 632 -13.60 60.82 9.72
C GLY A 632 -12.48 59.97 10.35
N ARG A 633 -12.81 58.80 10.92
CA ARG A 633 -11.82 57.84 11.45
C ARG A 633 -11.05 57.14 10.33
N LYS A 634 -11.70 56.89 9.18
CA LYS A 634 -11.11 56.33 7.97
C LYS A 634 -11.35 57.23 6.76
N THR A 635 -10.43 57.17 5.80
CA THR A 635 -10.53 57.89 4.52
C THR A 635 -11.31 57.07 3.49
N TRP A 636 -12.15 57.73 2.71
CA TRP A 636 -12.87 57.19 1.55
C TRP A 636 -12.71 58.16 0.38
N SER A 637 -12.15 57.65 -0.73
CA SER A 637 -11.87 58.46 -1.92
C SER A 637 -13.14 59.01 -2.54
N GLY A 638 -13.15 60.29 -2.89
CA GLY A 638 -14.31 61.03 -3.38
C GLY A 638 -15.26 61.50 -2.27
N TYR A 639 -14.93 61.30 -0.99
CA TYR A 639 -15.76 61.72 0.13
C TYR A 639 -15.01 62.61 1.13
N ASN A 640 -13.97 62.08 1.78
CA ASN A 640 -13.23 62.79 2.84
C ASN A 640 -11.70 62.71 2.68
N ASP A 641 -11.23 62.39 1.48
CA ASP A 641 -9.81 62.47 1.13
C ASP A 641 -9.35 63.91 0.90
N LEU A 642 -8.03 64.09 0.91
CA LEU A 642 -7.37 65.41 0.91
C LEU A 642 -7.85 66.30 -0.24
N PHE A 643 -7.93 65.77 -1.47
CA PHE A 643 -8.27 66.60 -2.61
C PHE A 643 -9.77 66.77 -2.81
N THR A 644 -10.56 65.84 -2.29
CA THR A 644 -12.00 66.04 -2.21
C THR A 644 -12.34 67.18 -1.25
N THR A 645 -11.68 67.28 -0.09
CA THR A 645 -11.97 68.34 0.89
C THR A 645 -11.18 69.63 0.68
N ASN A 646 -10.02 69.56 0.03
CA ASN A 646 -9.09 70.67 -0.18
C ASN A 646 -8.55 70.69 -1.63
N PRO A 647 -9.41 70.91 -2.64
CA PRO A 647 -9.02 70.93 -4.04
C PRO A 647 -8.02 72.04 -4.39
N GLU A 648 -7.99 73.13 -3.61
CA GLU A 648 -7.03 74.23 -3.75
C GLU A 648 -5.57 73.81 -3.55
N LEU A 649 -5.33 72.64 -2.94
CA LEU A 649 -4.00 72.09 -2.71
C LEU A 649 -3.44 71.31 -3.92
N ILE A 650 -4.29 70.95 -4.89
CA ILE A 650 -3.90 70.16 -6.07
C ILE A 650 -2.74 70.81 -6.84
N PRO A 651 -2.73 72.14 -7.14
CA PRO A 651 -1.65 72.77 -7.88
C PRO A 651 -0.30 72.75 -7.13
N PHE A 652 -0.33 72.58 -5.81
CA PHE A 652 0.86 72.55 -4.97
C PHE A 652 1.37 71.13 -4.73
N TRP A 653 0.64 70.09 -5.13
CA TRP A 653 1.06 68.72 -4.87
C TRP A 653 2.20 68.31 -5.79
N SER A 654 3.31 67.84 -5.21
CA SER A 654 4.37 67.33 -6.07
C SER A 654 4.00 65.99 -6.69
N LYS A 655 4.37 65.82 -7.97
CA LYS A 655 4.31 64.56 -8.70
C LYS A 655 5.27 63.49 -8.16
N THR A 656 6.24 63.88 -7.33
CA THR A 656 7.22 62.98 -6.71
C THR A 656 6.75 62.36 -5.40
N ASN A 657 5.55 62.73 -4.91
CA ASN A 657 4.98 62.13 -3.72
C ASN A 657 4.71 60.62 -3.88
N THR A 658 5.06 59.87 -2.84
CA THR A 658 4.73 58.44 -2.71
C THR A 658 3.39 58.19 -2.01
N ILE A 659 2.85 59.21 -1.32
CA ILE A 659 1.56 59.12 -0.64
C ILE A 659 0.45 59.45 -1.65
N ASP A 660 -0.57 58.60 -1.73
CA ASP A 660 -1.75 58.88 -2.54
C ASP A 660 -2.70 59.84 -1.78
N PRO A 661 -2.98 61.03 -2.32
CA PRO A 661 -3.90 61.99 -1.70
C PRO A 661 -5.31 61.42 -1.47
N LYS A 662 -5.73 60.39 -2.22
CA LYS A 662 -7.00 59.68 -2.02
C LYS A 662 -7.06 58.83 -0.75
N THR A 663 -5.90 58.58 -0.12
CA THR A 663 -5.78 57.72 1.08
C THR A 663 -5.64 58.51 2.38
N ILE A 664 -5.37 59.81 2.29
CA ILE A 664 -5.14 60.71 3.42
C ILE A 664 -6.21 61.80 3.48
N LYS A 665 -6.39 62.40 4.65
CA LYS A 665 -7.32 63.51 4.91
C LYS A 665 -6.55 64.79 5.24
N ALA A 666 -7.19 65.95 5.07
CA ALA A 666 -6.60 67.27 5.35
C ALA A 666 -5.95 67.41 6.73
N GLY A 667 -6.54 66.80 7.77
CA GLY A 667 -6.03 66.86 9.14
C GLY A 667 -4.97 65.81 9.48
N CYS A 668 -4.40 65.09 8.52
CA CYS A 668 -3.39 64.07 8.82
C CYS A 668 -2.00 64.67 9.09
N ASN A 669 -1.21 63.97 9.90
CA ASN A 669 0.16 64.34 10.23
C ASN A 669 1.19 63.76 9.24
N SER A 670 0.75 63.22 8.11
CA SER A 670 1.66 62.71 7.07
C SER A 670 2.44 63.86 6.43
N LYS A 671 3.72 63.64 6.15
CA LYS A 671 4.57 64.57 5.39
C LYS A 671 4.36 64.36 3.90
N ALA A 672 4.22 65.44 3.14
CA ALA A 672 4.13 65.43 1.69
C ALA A 672 5.09 66.45 1.08
N LEU A 673 5.51 66.21 -0.15
CA LEU A 673 6.27 67.14 -0.98
C LEU A 673 5.31 68.10 -1.68
N TRP A 674 5.61 69.39 -1.59
CA TRP A 674 4.82 70.47 -2.17
C TRP A 674 5.66 71.22 -3.17
N CYS A 675 5.14 71.44 -4.37
CA CYS A 675 5.75 72.30 -5.37
C CYS A 675 5.10 73.69 -5.30
N CYS A 676 5.91 74.75 -5.28
CA CYS A 676 5.38 76.10 -5.35
C CYS A 676 5.18 76.53 -6.81
N PRO A 677 3.96 76.86 -7.25
CA PRO A 677 3.72 77.33 -8.62
C PRO A 677 4.44 78.65 -8.95
N ASN A 678 4.75 79.46 -7.94
CA ASN A 678 5.39 80.78 -8.14
C ASN A 678 6.91 80.69 -8.34
N CYS A 679 7.62 79.89 -7.54
CA CYS A 679 9.08 79.80 -7.62
C CYS A 679 9.58 78.47 -8.19
N GLY A 680 8.70 77.51 -8.48
CA GLY A 680 9.03 76.17 -8.95
C GLY A 680 9.68 75.26 -7.89
N GLY A 681 10.03 75.80 -6.71
CA GLY A 681 10.72 75.05 -5.67
C GLY A 681 9.84 73.98 -5.01
N GLU A 682 10.41 72.79 -4.83
CA GLU A 682 9.80 71.66 -4.12
C GLU A 682 10.26 71.61 -2.66
N TYR A 683 9.35 71.33 -1.72
CA TYR A 683 9.66 71.28 -0.28
C TYR A 683 8.75 70.31 0.49
N GLU A 684 9.31 69.63 1.50
CA GLU A 684 8.54 68.77 2.40
C GLU A 684 7.79 69.60 3.47
N MET A 685 6.51 69.29 3.70
CA MET A 685 5.69 69.82 4.79
C MET A 685 4.57 68.85 5.19
N VAL A 686 4.19 68.84 6.47
CA VAL A 686 3.03 68.08 6.97
C VAL A 686 1.74 68.57 6.34
N VAL A 687 0.86 67.65 5.90
CA VAL A 687 -0.42 67.97 5.22
C VAL A 687 -1.30 68.87 6.07
N ALA A 688 -1.52 68.53 7.35
CA ALA A 688 -2.27 69.38 8.27
C ALA A 688 -1.68 70.80 8.44
N HIS A 689 -0.35 70.96 8.32
CA HIS A 689 0.29 72.27 8.37
C HIS A 689 0.13 73.02 7.05
N LYS A 690 0.25 72.35 5.90
CA LYS A 690 0.03 72.98 4.60
C LYS A 690 -1.40 73.53 4.47
N VAL A 691 -2.39 72.78 4.97
CA VAL A 691 -3.79 73.22 5.01
C VAL A 691 -3.96 74.47 5.89
N LYS A 692 -3.30 74.53 7.05
CA LYS A 692 -3.43 75.66 8.00
C LYS A 692 -2.60 76.89 7.64
N THR A 693 -1.40 76.70 7.07
CA THR A 693 -0.42 77.75 6.78
C THR A 693 0.18 77.52 5.38
N PRO A 694 -0.45 78.02 4.30
CA PRO A 694 -0.15 77.59 2.93
C PRO A 694 1.13 78.16 2.30
N GLY A 695 2.02 78.81 3.07
CA GLY A 695 3.20 79.52 2.56
C GLY A 695 4.27 78.64 1.93
N CYS A 696 4.94 79.16 0.90
CA CYS A 696 6.16 78.57 0.34
C CYS A 696 7.39 79.09 1.10
N PRO A 697 8.26 78.21 1.66
CA PRO A 697 9.42 78.62 2.43
C PRO A 697 10.50 79.32 1.59
N TYR A 698 10.53 79.09 0.27
CA TYR A 698 11.44 79.79 -0.64
C TYR A 698 10.95 81.21 -0.94
N CYS A 699 9.66 81.39 -1.25
CA CYS A 699 9.10 82.71 -1.54
C CYS A 699 9.16 83.65 -0.32
N SER A 700 8.99 83.13 0.89
CA SER A 700 9.11 83.90 2.13
C SER A 700 10.56 84.13 2.59
N GLY A 701 11.55 83.56 1.90
CA GLY A 701 12.97 83.72 2.23
C GLY A 701 13.45 82.92 3.44
N HIS A 702 12.63 82.01 3.98
CA HIS A 702 13.01 81.09 5.06
C HIS A 702 13.92 79.94 4.60
N ARG A 703 13.90 79.60 3.31
CA ARG A 703 14.81 78.63 2.67
C ARG A 703 15.41 79.22 1.40
N VAL A 704 16.63 78.79 1.08
CA VAL A 704 17.34 79.17 -0.14
C VAL A 704 16.91 78.26 -1.29
N LEU A 705 16.63 78.86 -2.45
CA LEU A 705 16.40 78.22 -3.74
C LEU A 705 17.35 78.88 -4.73
N LYS A 706 18.38 78.13 -5.14
CA LYS A 706 19.41 78.58 -6.08
C LYS A 706 18.79 78.94 -7.43
N GLY A 707 19.17 80.09 -7.99
CA GLY A 707 18.58 80.65 -9.20
C GLY A 707 17.29 81.44 -8.97
N TYR A 708 16.84 81.60 -7.72
CA TYR A 708 15.60 82.32 -7.40
C TYR A 708 15.78 83.37 -6.30
N ASN A 709 16.15 82.97 -5.09
CA ASN A 709 16.21 83.88 -3.92
C ASN A 709 17.59 83.90 -3.22
N ASP A 710 18.56 83.18 -3.75
CA ASP A 710 19.94 83.20 -3.26
C ASP A 710 20.62 84.55 -3.55
N MET A 711 21.62 84.88 -2.74
CA MET A 711 22.30 86.17 -2.82
C MET A 711 23.07 86.31 -4.13
N ALA A 712 23.75 85.25 -4.59
CA ALA A 712 24.53 85.27 -5.83
C ALA A 712 23.68 85.63 -7.05
N THR A 713 22.50 85.00 -7.18
CA THR A 713 21.56 85.28 -8.27
C THR A 713 20.96 86.68 -8.16
N PHE A 714 20.65 87.13 -6.94
CA PHE A 714 20.02 88.43 -6.73
C PHE A 714 20.98 89.62 -6.87
N ARG A 715 22.25 89.46 -6.44
CA ARG A 715 23.30 90.48 -6.50
C ARG A 715 24.62 89.90 -7.04
N PRO A 716 24.69 89.62 -8.35
CA PRO A 716 25.91 89.14 -8.97
C PRO A 716 27.09 90.10 -8.78
N ASP A 717 26.83 91.40 -8.68
CA ASP A 717 27.83 92.43 -8.42
C ASP A 717 28.49 92.30 -7.04
N LEU A 718 27.78 91.78 -6.04
CA LEU A 718 28.32 91.56 -4.70
C LEU A 718 29.09 90.25 -4.58
N VAL A 719 28.94 89.33 -5.53
CA VAL A 719 29.73 88.10 -5.60
C VAL A 719 31.21 88.42 -5.80
N GLU A 720 31.53 89.44 -6.60
CA GLU A 720 32.91 89.93 -6.79
C GLU A 720 33.52 90.54 -5.52
N GLU A 721 32.69 91.05 -4.61
CA GLU A 721 33.14 91.59 -3.33
C GLU A 721 33.09 90.56 -2.19
N TRP A 722 32.75 89.30 -2.47
CA TRP A 722 32.73 88.24 -1.47
C TRP A 722 34.15 87.75 -1.17
N ASP A 723 34.52 87.73 0.11
CA ASP A 723 35.80 87.16 0.52
C ASP A 723 35.67 85.62 0.63
N TYR A 724 36.01 84.92 -0.44
CA TYR A 724 35.86 83.47 -0.54
C TYR A 724 36.73 82.70 0.45
N GLU A 725 37.93 83.17 0.74
CA GLU A 725 38.84 82.51 1.67
C GLU A 725 38.32 82.63 3.10
N LYS A 726 37.88 83.84 3.51
CA LYS A 726 37.40 84.07 4.88
C LYS A 726 35.98 83.60 5.14
N ASN A 727 35.17 83.43 4.10
CA ASN A 727 33.81 82.92 4.24
C ASN A 727 33.71 81.41 4.00
N TYR A 728 34.77 80.75 3.54
CA TYR A 728 34.76 79.31 3.32
C TYR A 728 34.34 78.55 4.59
N PRO A 729 33.43 77.57 4.51
CA PRO A 729 32.86 76.97 3.28
C PRO A 729 31.60 77.64 2.72
N LEU A 730 31.09 78.71 3.34
CA LEU A 730 29.82 79.33 2.97
C LEU A 730 29.90 80.08 1.63
N MET A 731 29.05 79.69 0.68
CA MET A 731 29.01 80.32 -0.63
C MET A 731 27.87 81.35 -0.77
N PRO A 732 28.04 82.37 -1.64
CA PRO A 732 27.01 83.37 -1.96
C PRO A 732 25.64 82.81 -2.39
N ASP A 733 25.61 81.64 -3.04
CA ASP A 733 24.40 80.98 -3.52
C ASP A 733 23.72 80.10 -2.45
N GLU A 734 24.33 79.95 -1.27
CA GLU A 734 23.81 79.16 -0.14
C GLU A 734 23.09 80.01 0.92
N VAL A 735 22.92 81.30 0.65
CA VAL A 735 22.31 82.28 1.55
C VAL A 735 21.31 83.12 0.80
N THR A 736 20.19 83.48 1.43
CA THR A 736 19.24 84.41 0.79
C THR A 736 19.77 85.84 0.87
N LYS A 737 19.31 86.70 -0.06
CA LYS A 737 19.56 88.15 0.01
C LYS A 737 19.17 88.80 1.34
N GLY A 738 18.18 88.22 2.03
CA GLY A 738 17.65 88.68 3.31
C GLY A 738 18.39 88.13 4.54
N SER A 739 19.46 87.37 4.34
CA SER A 739 20.17 86.71 5.43
C SER A 739 20.80 87.71 6.41
N ASN A 740 20.58 87.47 7.70
CA ASN A 740 21.23 88.21 8.79
C ASN A 740 22.63 87.67 9.12
N LYS A 741 23.14 86.67 8.36
CA LYS A 741 24.52 86.19 8.55
C LYS A 741 25.51 87.32 8.26
N LYS A 742 26.48 87.49 9.16
CA LYS A 742 27.59 88.43 9.02
C LYS A 742 28.75 87.71 8.33
N VAL A 743 29.23 88.26 7.22
CA VAL A 743 30.25 87.66 6.37
C VAL A 743 31.32 88.69 6.02
N TRP A 744 32.48 88.22 5.60
CA TRP A 744 33.59 89.05 5.15
C TRP A 744 33.38 89.51 3.71
N TRP A 745 33.69 90.77 3.46
CA TRP A 745 33.62 91.41 2.16
C TRP A 745 34.97 92.04 1.85
N LYS A 746 35.37 92.00 0.59
CA LYS A 746 36.59 92.61 0.07
C LYS A 746 36.23 93.63 -0.99
N CYS A 747 36.55 94.89 -0.73
CA CYS A 747 36.13 95.97 -1.62
C CYS A 747 36.93 95.94 -2.91
N ARG A 748 36.27 95.82 -4.06
CA ARG A 748 36.95 95.84 -5.37
C ARG A 748 37.66 97.15 -5.72
N ILE A 749 37.32 98.27 -5.06
CA ILE A 749 37.89 99.60 -5.35
C ILE A 749 39.15 99.86 -4.51
N CYS A 750 39.06 99.74 -3.19
CA CYS A 750 40.17 100.06 -2.29
C CYS A 750 40.82 98.84 -1.63
N ASN A 751 40.40 97.63 -1.99
CA ASN A 751 40.85 96.35 -1.44
C ASN A 751 40.65 96.19 0.09
N ASN A 752 39.90 97.09 0.73
CA ASN A 752 39.60 96.98 2.16
C ASN A 752 38.70 95.78 2.44
N GLU A 753 39.07 94.99 3.45
CA GLU A 753 38.31 93.84 3.92
C GLU A 753 37.53 94.20 5.20
N TRP A 754 36.24 93.85 5.26
CA TRP A 754 35.41 94.13 6.44
C TRP A 754 34.26 93.15 6.58
N GLN A 755 33.70 93.05 7.78
CA GLN A 755 32.51 92.26 8.03
C GLN A 755 31.23 93.09 7.95
N ALA A 756 30.23 92.59 7.22
CA ALA A 756 28.88 93.14 7.23
C ALA A 756 27.83 92.04 7.06
N VAL A 757 26.61 92.27 7.56
CA VAL A 757 25.48 91.35 7.35
C VAL A 757 25.03 91.39 5.90
N ILE A 758 24.70 90.22 5.34
CA ILE A 758 24.33 90.08 3.93
C ILE A 758 23.15 90.98 3.57
N HIS A 759 22.08 90.99 4.38
CA HIS A 759 20.93 91.89 4.17
C HIS A 759 21.33 93.37 4.02
N SER A 760 22.31 93.82 4.81
CA SER A 760 22.79 95.21 4.73
C SER A 760 23.52 95.52 3.42
N ARG A 761 24.17 94.53 2.83
CA ARG A 761 24.88 94.68 1.55
C ARG A 761 23.94 94.47 0.37
N ALA A 762 23.21 93.36 0.38
CA ALA A 762 22.40 92.91 -0.74
C ALA A 762 21.07 93.67 -0.89
N VAL A 763 20.43 94.08 0.21
CA VAL A 763 19.12 94.76 0.20
C VAL A 763 19.25 96.24 0.56
N LEU A 764 19.95 96.59 1.65
CA LEU A 764 20.12 97.99 2.06
C LEU A 764 21.23 98.74 1.30
N ASN A 765 21.92 98.06 0.38
CA ASN A 765 22.95 98.58 -0.50
C ASN A 765 24.07 99.39 0.19
N ARG A 766 24.42 99.03 1.44
CA ARG A 766 25.52 99.69 2.15
C ARG A 766 26.85 99.18 1.60
N GLY A 767 27.69 100.07 1.07
CA GLY A 767 28.99 99.74 0.47
C GLY A 767 30.16 99.70 1.47
N CYS A 768 31.38 99.69 0.93
CA CYS A 768 32.61 99.71 1.71
C CYS A 768 32.69 100.94 2.65
N PRO A 769 32.96 100.76 3.95
CA PRO A 769 33.01 101.87 4.89
C PRO A 769 34.15 102.86 4.59
N ILE A 770 35.25 102.41 3.97
CA ILE A 770 36.36 103.28 3.59
C ILE A 770 36.03 104.08 2.33
N CYS A 771 35.56 103.43 1.26
CA CYS A 771 35.18 104.14 0.02
C CYS A 771 34.05 105.16 0.28
N ARG A 772 33.12 104.83 1.19
CA ARG A 772 32.06 105.76 1.58
C ARG A 772 32.59 107.03 2.24
N ARG A 773 33.65 106.92 3.06
CA ARG A 773 34.29 108.07 3.74
C ARG A 773 35.19 108.89 2.81
N ALA A 774 35.68 108.30 1.71
CA ALA A 774 36.52 108.98 0.74
C ALA A 774 35.71 109.75 -0.34
N ASN A 775 34.43 109.40 -0.53
CA ASN A 775 33.49 110.06 -1.44
C ASN A 775 32.41 110.90 -0.70
N SER A 776 32.66 111.24 0.57
CA SER A 776 31.83 112.09 1.44
C SER A 776 32.66 113.23 1.97
#